data_AF-A0A973M9E9-F1
#
_entry.id   AF-A0A973M9E9-F1
#
_cell.length_a   1.000
_cell.length_b   1.000
_cell.length_c   1.000
_cell.angle_alpha   90.00
_cell.angle_beta   90.00
_cell.angle_gamma   90.00
#
_symmetry.space_group_name_H-M   'P 1'
#
loop_
_entity.id
_entity.type
_entity.pdbx_description
1 polymer ?
#
loop_
_entity_poly.entity_id
_entity_poly.type
_entity_poly.pdbx_seq_one_letter_code
_entity_poly.pdbx_strand_id
1 'polypeptide(L)'
;MTKTLLRNAAALSCLAAPSAPAATPLSVRDSFRIGDSGTIFCSAQSTTSDSVLTDMFDMGYSITCRDAVLPVGKLYKLRNSGDAGTRLATALGEAAICSPSHRGEDATLGVIEIIDCKLKDVDVAYRAYELRRGKLLYAAEGLAGYDSALQLGLRSLVADQPVKGEISIATTGVGDPAAFARVQAGTLDPAKALSEAYRRNNAGSYAEAAEFFAAVSNVKNAPLSRAEALANEALQKSNLGRYAEADSLFARAAGQVGSDPIVARRLRNYRAMHLLNQGKPKDALAELEKPLPKAVLDNEAGSGAGSLTIDAATAESLNAEAKMGQQLGEQTQELLPAEKGEILDGQALQLRGTSLRLTGDLSGASDALRAAEAKLQAVRDGKVASILWMRAQILGDLAAIAEDQKNIPEADRLYRQGVTLLDVNYPGSAALLNAKARLAGFLARSGQLTTAETMFHDIVHSQPDTSNLPPSFANVLRPYVDLLLKKGDVPAASAEIFTATQLMVRPGLAQTQAVLARELNGGTDDASRLFRQSVTLSRQVESGRIQLARLTDIANPSPEEMARARVLRASLGQSEKEQLATQAALSSFPRYRAVSSEVIPLTELQTILRPGEAYYRMIVVGDRVYAMVVTPGAAHSARLSVTSSQLADQVQSLRDTISTIDNGQRTTYPFDVALSHQMYQELFGPFASDIASARHLIFEPDGAMLRLPANLLVMDQASVDAYQKRANAGGNAAFDFRGIAWLGRDHDISTSVSPRSFAQLRKAPASAARHEYLGLGQNTPPSAAAEGQIPAAADRDCMLPISSWSHPISARELQVASSILRPYDPGGVQVVTGDNFTDTGLEARNDLDQYRIIHFATHGVVTARAAKCPAQPALLTSFGGSGSDGLLTFKEVFDLHLDADLVILSACDTAAQASSAATEQAGLATGGDVALDGLVRAFVGAGARLVVASHWPVPDDYNATQRLITGLFSAPPGTPTVTALRLSQRQLMDDVNTSHPFYWSAFAAVGDGEIPVIRRTERIAQATK
;
A
#
# COMPACT_ATOMS: atom_id res chain seq x y z
N MET A 1 0.47 -82.40 17.50
CA MET A 1 0.43 -82.51 16.04
C MET A 1 1.45 -81.52 15.46
N THR A 2 2.49 -82.03 14.77
CA THR A 2 3.36 -81.39 13.74
C THR A 2 3.75 -79.92 13.93
N LYS A 3 4.97 -79.48 14.30
CA LYS A 3 6.35 -79.75 13.81
C LYS A 3 6.59 -79.46 12.30
N THR A 4 7.43 -78.43 12.05
CA THR A 4 8.48 -78.28 11.01
C THR A 4 8.21 -77.38 9.77
N LEU A 5 9.26 -76.58 9.42
CA LEU A 5 9.52 -75.76 8.21
C LEU A 5 9.03 -74.29 8.31
N LEU A 6 9.83 -73.21 8.20
CA LEU A 6 11.17 -73.01 7.64
C LEU A 6 12.01 -72.02 8.49
N ARG A 7 13.29 -72.38 8.69
CA ARG A 7 14.42 -71.46 8.93
C ARG A 7 15.03 -71.13 7.56
N ASN A 8 15.30 -69.85 7.28
CA ASN A 8 16.52 -69.31 6.62
C ASN A 8 16.22 -67.97 5.94
N ALA A 9 16.66 -66.86 6.56
CA ALA A 9 17.29 -65.69 5.92
C ALA A 9 17.46 -64.58 6.96
N ALA A 10 18.49 -64.71 7.81
CA ALA A 10 19.02 -63.58 8.57
C ALA A 10 20.40 -63.28 7.97
N ALA A 11 20.48 -62.22 7.16
CA ALA A 11 21.74 -61.65 6.71
C ALA A 11 21.63 -60.13 6.72
N LEU A 12 22.61 -59.54 7.40
CA LEU A 12 22.97 -58.14 7.63
C LEU A 12 22.45 -57.09 6.63
N SER A 13 21.95 -55.98 7.18
CA SER A 13 22.08 -54.65 6.58
C SER A 13 22.22 -53.58 7.67
N CYS A 14 23.47 -53.28 8.04
CA CYS A 14 23.85 -52.00 8.64
C CYS A 14 23.73 -50.93 7.54
N LEU A 15 22.76 -50.03 7.64
CA LEU A 15 22.71 -48.83 6.80
C LEU A 15 23.49 -47.71 7.48
N ALA A 16 24.59 -47.32 6.83
CA ALA A 16 25.38 -46.15 7.13
C ALA A 16 24.54 -44.87 7.01
N ALA A 17 24.80 -43.90 7.89
CA ALA A 17 24.25 -42.55 7.77
C ALA A 17 24.73 -41.89 6.46
N PRO A 18 23.87 -41.13 5.75
CA PRO A 18 24.27 -40.44 4.54
C PRO A 18 25.26 -39.31 4.89
N SER A 19 26.44 -39.35 4.27
CA SER A 19 27.41 -38.25 4.26
C SER A 19 26.80 -37.01 3.58
N ALA A 20 27.00 -35.82 4.17
CA ALA A 20 26.60 -34.56 3.58
C ALA A 20 27.23 -34.37 2.18
N PRO A 21 26.49 -33.87 1.18
CA PRO A 21 27.05 -33.62 -0.15
C PRO A 21 28.14 -32.55 -0.08
N ALA A 22 29.25 -32.76 -0.79
CA ALA A 22 30.34 -31.80 -0.91
C ALA A 22 29.86 -30.52 -1.61
N ALA A 23 30.32 -29.35 -1.12
CA ALA A 23 29.96 -28.06 -1.69
C ALA A 23 30.51 -27.90 -3.12
N THR A 24 29.66 -27.52 -4.06
CA THR A 24 30.03 -27.31 -5.47
C THR A 24 30.99 -26.12 -5.62
N PRO A 25 32.15 -26.23 -6.31
CA PRO A 25 33.09 -25.11 -6.51
C PRO A 25 32.47 -23.90 -7.22
N LEU A 26 33.01 -22.68 -7.02
CA LEU A 26 32.53 -21.49 -7.74
C LEU A 26 32.77 -21.57 -9.24
N SER A 27 33.80 -22.31 -9.67
CA SER A 27 34.16 -22.50 -11.07
C SER A 27 33.05 -23.09 -11.96
N VAL A 28 31.98 -23.63 -11.37
CA VAL A 28 30.82 -24.21 -12.07
C VAL A 28 29.49 -23.54 -11.69
N ARG A 29 29.54 -22.32 -11.13
CA ARG A 29 28.34 -21.57 -10.72
C ARG A 29 28.15 -20.32 -11.56
N ASP A 30 26.95 -20.14 -12.10
CA ASP A 30 26.56 -18.94 -12.84
C ASP A 30 26.39 -17.70 -11.95
N SER A 31 26.22 -17.89 -10.65
CA SER A 31 26.23 -16.79 -9.69
C SER A 31 26.64 -17.26 -8.31
N PHE A 32 27.18 -16.33 -7.52
CA PHE A 32 27.41 -16.55 -6.11
C PHE A 32 27.24 -15.26 -5.31
N ARG A 33 26.85 -15.43 -4.05
CA ARG A 33 26.75 -14.31 -3.12
C ARG A 33 28.15 -13.89 -2.69
N ILE A 34 28.40 -12.57 -2.70
CA ILE A 34 29.62 -11.99 -2.16
C ILE A 34 29.36 -11.65 -0.70
N GLY A 35 30.22 -12.16 0.20
CA GLY A 35 30.02 -12.05 1.63
C GLY A 35 28.77 -12.82 2.11
N ASP A 36 28.53 -12.78 3.42
CA ASP A 36 27.45 -13.54 4.05
C ASP A 36 26.58 -12.70 5.01
N SER A 37 27.00 -11.47 5.31
CA SER A 37 26.47 -10.72 6.45
C SER A 37 26.70 -9.22 6.29
N GLY A 38 25.64 -8.49 5.94
CA GLY A 38 25.61 -7.04 5.73
C GLY A 38 24.20 -6.60 5.30
N THR A 39 23.83 -5.34 5.55
CA THR A 39 22.50 -4.76 5.18
C THR A 39 22.34 -4.59 3.66
N ILE A 40 23.47 -4.59 2.96
CA ILE A 40 23.60 -4.50 1.52
C ILE A 40 23.97 -5.87 0.98
N PHE A 41 23.14 -6.36 0.05
CA PHE A 41 23.34 -7.65 -0.59
C PHE A 41 24.05 -7.45 -1.91
N CYS A 42 25.23 -8.05 -2.06
CA CYS A 42 25.89 -8.13 -3.36
C CYS A 42 26.02 -9.56 -3.86
N SER A 43 25.89 -9.73 -5.17
CA SER A 43 26.07 -10.98 -5.88
C SER A 43 27.00 -10.78 -7.07
N ALA A 44 27.83 -11.79 -7.34
CA ALA A 44 28.56 -11.92 -8.58
C ALA A 44 27.75 -12.81 -9.53
N GLN A 45 27.49 -12.34 -10.74
CA GLN A 45 26.81 -13.10 -11.79
C GLN A 45 27.73 -13.25 -12.99
N SER A 46 27.86 -14.46 -13.50
CA SER A 46 28.72 -14.78 -14.64
C SER A 46 28.35 -13.96 -15.87
N THR A 47 29.35 -13.51 -16.62
CA THR A 47 29.22 -12.76 -17.86
C THR A 47 29.93 -13.49 -18.97
N THR A 48 29.25 -13.79 -20.07
CA THR A 48 29.80 -14.56 -21.20
C THR A 48 30.15 -13.69 -22.43
N SER A 49 29.81 -12.40 -22.39
CA SER A 49 29.96 -11.45 -23.51
C SER A 49 30.96 -10.31 -23.25
N ASP A 50 31.85 -10.47 -22.27
CA ASP A 50 32.85 -9.46 -21.92
C ASP A 50 34.09 -9.59 -22.82
N SER A 51 34.58 -8.46 -23.37
CA SER A 51 35.72 -8.42 -24.31
C SER A 51 37.05 -8.88 -23.69
N VAL A 52 37.12 -8.96 -22.35
CA VAL A 52 38.26 -9.50 -21.60
C VAL A 52 38.24 -11.04 -21.53
N LEU A 53 37.21 -11.73 -22.04
CA LEU A 53 37.14 -13.19 -22.05
C LEU A 53 37.46 -13.72 -23.45
N THR A 54 38.57 -14.43 -23.59
CA THR A 54 39.09 -14.87 -24.90
C THR A 54 39.36 -16.36 -24.99
N ASP A 55 39.56 -17.02 -23.84
CA ASP A 55 39.72 -18.47 -23.71
C ASP A 55 38.46 -19.06 -23.03
N MET A 56 38.10 -20.31 -23.37
CA MET A 56 37.00 -21.05 -22.73
C MET A 56 37.21 -21.28 -21.22
N PHE A 57 38.44 -21.09 -20.73
CA PHE A 57 38.78 -21.16 -19.30
C PHE A 57 38.85 -19.79 -18.62
N ASP A 58 38.63 -18.69 -19.35
CA ASP A 58 38.49 -17.36 -18.77
C ASP A 58 37.09 -17.24 -18.14
N MET A 59 37.02 -16.71 -16.93
CA MET A 59 35.76 -16.45 -16.24
C MET A 59 35.63 -14.97 -15.93
N GLY A 60 34.47 -14.40 -16.25
CA GLY A 60 34.10 -13.05 -15.87
C GLY A 60 32.81 -13.06 -15.07
N TYR A 61 32.72 -12.19 -14.07
CA TYR A 61 31.50 -11.94 -13.31
C TYR A 61 31.25 -10.44 -13.23
N SER A 62 29.98 -10.05 -13.19
CA SER A 62 29.53 -8.72 -12.85
C SER A 62 29.03 -8.70 -11.42
N ILE A 63 29.49 -7.71 -10.64
CA ILE A 63 29.09 -7.52 -9.24
C ILE A 63 27.93 -6.55 -9.19
N THR A 64 26.82 -6.98 -8.61
CA THR A 64 25.62 -6.17 -8.39
C THR A 64 25.32 -6.09 -6.91
N CYS A 65 24.95 -4.91 -6.42
CA CYS A 65 24.62 -4.66 -5.01
C CYS A 65 23.22 -4.06 -4.89
N ARG A 66 22.48 -4.40 -3.82
CA ARG A 66 21.08 -4.02 -3.59
C ARG A 66 20.82 -2.50 -3.60
N ASP A 67 21.81 -1.73 -3.18
CA ASP A 67 21.82 -0.28 -3.06
C ASP A 67 22.34 0.44 -4.33
N ALA A 68 22.75 -0.31 -5.35
CA ALA A 68 23.25 0.20 -6.61
C ALA A 68 22.36 -0.21 -7.79
N VAL A 69 22.04 0.76 -8.64
CA VAL A 69 21.18 0.56 -9.82
C VAL A 69 21.92 -0.10 -11.00
N LEU A 70 23.24 0.03 -11.05
CA LEU A 70 24.12 -0.59 -12.05
C LEU A 70 25.09 -1.55 -11.37
N PRO A 71 25.71 -2.51 -12.12
CA PRO A 71 26.81 -3.27 -11.58
C PRO A 71 27.89 -2.35 -11.03
N VAL A 72 28.28 -2.62 -9.80
CA VAL A 72 29.24 -1.80 -9.05
C VAL A 72 30.66 -2.21 -9.35
N GLY A 73 30.85 -3.35 -10.02
CA GLY A 73 32.16 -3.85 -10.41
C GLY A 73 32.08 -5.15 -11.22
N LYS A 74 33.24 -5.73 -11.47
CA LYS A 74 33.46 -6.98 -12.17
C LYS A 74 34.55 -7.80 -11.50
N LEU A 75 34.53 -9.11 -11.70
CA LEU A 75 35.56 -10.05 -11.26
C LEU A 75 36.04 -10.86 -12.47
N TYR A 76 37.33 -11.17 -12.49
CA TYR A 76 37.94 -11.94 -13.56
C TYR A 76 38.86 -13.02 -13.00
N LYS A 77 38.81 -14.21 -13.61
CA LYS A 77 39.79 -15.29 -13.46
C LYS A 77 40.24 -15.67 -14.84
N LEU A 78 41.44 -15.23 -15.21
CA LEU A 78 41.99 -15.36 -16.56
C LEU A 78 43.18 -16.29 -16.55
N ARG A 79 43.40 -17.02 -17.65
CA ARG A 79 44.68 -17.70 -17.85
C ARG A 79 45.76 -16.64 -18.08
N ASN A 80 46.88 -16.76 -17.38
CA ASN A 80 48.01 -15.83 -17.49
C ASN A 80 48.81 -16.12 -18.79
N SER A 81 48.16 -15.94 -19.94
CA SER A 81 48.82 -15.71 -21.22
C SER A 81 49.41 -14.29 -21.21
N GLY A 82 50.53 -14.06 -21.89
CA GLY A 82 51.28 -12.79 -21.79
C GLY A 82 50.49 -11.52 -22.16
N ASP A 83 49.29 -11.66 -22.71
CA ASP A 83 48.36 -10.60 -23.12
C ASP A 83 47.19 -10.36 -22.13
N ALA A 84 46.91 -11.25 -21.17
CA ALA A 84 45.75 -11.16 -20.29
C ALA A 84 45.73 -9.87 -19.46
N GLY A 85 46.89 -9.47 -18.91
CA GLY A 85 47.03 -8.19 -18.22
C GLY A 85 46.85 -6.98 -19.14
N THR A 86 47.30 -7.08 -20.40
CA THR A 86 47.12 -6.02 -21.40
C THR A 86 45.66 -5.85 -21.80
N ARG A 87 44.90 -6.96 -21.91
CA ARG A 87 43.47 -6.95 -22.20
C ARG A 87 42.68 -6.30 -21.06
N LEU A 88 42.98 -6.68 -19.82
CA LEU A 88 42.38 -6.06 -18.63
C LEU A 88 42.71 -4.56 -18.55
N ALA A 89 43.97 -4.18 -18.75
CA ALA A 89 44.39 -2.77 -18.75
C ALA A 89 43.75 -1.95 -19.88
N THR A 90 43.53 -2.55 -21.05
CA THR A 90 42.82 -1.89 -22.15
C THR A 90 41.36 -1.64 -21.80
N ALA A 91 40.65 -2.66 -21.31
CA ALA A 91 39.25 -2.52 -20.91
C ALA A 91 39.05 -1.51 -19.76
N LEU A 92 39.93 -1.55 -18.75
CA LEU A 92 39.94 -0.58 -17.66
C LEU A 92 40.28 0.83 -18.17
N GLY A 93 41.23 0.94 -19.09
CA GLY A 93 41.65 2.19 -19.72
C GLY A 93 40.63 2.78 -20.69
N GLU A 94 39.68 2.00 -21.22
CA GLU A 94 38.51 2.51 -21.95
C GLU A 94 37.54 3.20 -20.99
N ALA A 95 37.26 2.60 -19.84
CA ALA A 95 36.26 3.06 -18.86
C ALA A 95 36.76 4.15 -17.89
N ALA A 96 38.05 4.16 -17.55
CA ALA A 96 38.61 5.01 -16.48
C ALA A 96 40.00 5.57 -16.81
N ILE A 97 40.36 6.66 -16.12
CA ILE A 97 41.71 7.24 -16.08
C ILE A 97 42.37 6.76 -14.79
N CYS A 98 43.48 6.03 -14.91
CA CYS A 98 44.10 5.32 -13.79
C CYS A 98 45.50 5.86 -13.46
N SER A 99 45.84 5.81 -12.18
CA SER A 99 47.20 6.05 -11.69
C SER A 99 48.08 4.80 -11.89
N PRO A 100 49.42 4.92 -11.85
CA PRO A 100 50.31 3.75 -11.81
C PRO A 100 49.93 2.79 -10.66
N SER A 101 50.07 1.48 -10.89
CA SER A 101 49.78 0.49 -9.85
C SER A 101 50.72 0.63 -8.66
N HIS A 102 50.23 0.32 -7.48
CA HIS A 102 51.03 0.24 -6.26
C HIS A 102 50.68 -1.04 -5.49
N ARG A 103 51.61 -1.50 -4.65
CA ARG A 103 51.41 -2.70 -3.86
C ARG A 103 50.60 -2.41 -2.61
N GLY A 104 49.59 -3.25 -2.36
CA GLY A 104 48.85 -3.32 -1.11
C GLY A 104 48.89 -4.71 -0.48
N GLU A 105 48.49 -4.81 0.77
CA GLU A 105 48.37 -6.07 1.50
C GLU A 105 46.90 -6.40 1.78
N ASP A 106 46.46 -7.60 1.37
CA ASP A 106 45.18 -8.17 1.72
C ASP A 106 45.37 -9.27 2.76
N ALA A 107 44.58 -9.24 3.84
CA ALA A 107 44.73 -10.13 4.99
C ALA A 107 44.66 -11.63 4.66
N THR A 108 44.01 -12.01 3.55
CA THR A 108 43.87 -13.42 3.12
C THR A 108 44.68 -13.74 1.86
N LEU A 109 44.84 -12.76 0.96
CA LEU A 109 45.46 -12.99 -0.35
C LEU A 109 46.96 -12.64 -0.41
N GLY A 110 47.49 -11.91 0.58
CA GLY A 110 48.88 -11.45 0.60
C GLY A 110 49.07 -10.16 -0.20
N VAL A 111 50.24 -10.01 -0.84
CA VAL A 111 50.54 -8.83 -1.66
C VAL A 111 49.69 -8.83 -2.93
N ILE A 112 48.93 -7.77 -3.13
CA ILE A 112 48.08 -7.51 -4.30
C ILE A 112 48.51 -6.20 -4.97
N GLU A 113 48.34 -6.10 -6.28
CA GLU A 113 48.52 -4.83 -7.01
C GLU A 113 47.20 -4.08 -7.00
N ILE A 114 47.24 -2.81 -6.59
CA ILE A 114 46.08 -1.91 -6.51
C ILE A 114 46.27 -0.80 -7.53
N ILE A 115 45.21 -0.53 -8.28
CA ILE A 115 45.16 0.53 -9.29
C ILE A 115 44.00 1.46 -8.92
N ASP A 116 44.32 2.66 -8.48
CA ASP A 116 43.32 3.70 -8.23
C ASP A 116 43.01 4.46 -9.52
N CYS A 117 41.72 4.57 -9.82
CA CYS A 117 41.21 5.14 -11.06
C CYS A 117 40.08 6.14 -10.80
N LYS A 118 39.74 6.90 -11.83
CA LYS A 118 38.57 7.77 -11.88
C LYS A 118 37.84 7.56 -13.20
N LEU A 119 36.52 7.36 -13.18
CA LEU A 119 35.74 7.16 -14.41
C LEU A 119 35.86 8.39 -15.34
N LYS A 120 35.86 8.18 -16.65
CA LYS A 120 36.06 9.27 -17.64
C LYS A 120 34.88 10.24 -17.73
N ASP A 121 33.66 9.74 -17.58
CA ASP A 121 32.43 10.50 -17.85
C ASP A 121 31.79 11.09 -16.58
N VAL A 122 32.26 10.71 -15.40
CA VAL A 122 31.70 11.13 -14.09
C VAL A 122 32.80 11.22 -13.03
N ASP A 123 32.73 12.21 -12.13
CA ASP A 123 33.70 12.40 -11.04
C ASP A 123 33.50 11.37 -9.92
N VAL A 124 33.77 10.10 -10.23
CA VAL A 124 33.57 8.97 -9.32
C VAL A 124 34.84 8.14 -9.24
N ALA A 125 35.27 7.88 -8.01
CA ALA A 125 36.41 7.03 -7.72
C ALA A 125 36.12 5.57 -8.10
N TYR A 126 37.07 4.95 -8.80
CA TYR A 126 37.04 3.58 -9.28
C TYR A 126 38.34 2.88 -8.86
N ARG A 127 38.32 1.58 -8.66
CA ARG A 127 39.49 0.83 -8.20
C ARG A 127 39.55 -0.53 -8.86
N ALA A 128 40.76 -0.96 -9.18
CA ALA A 128 41.05 -2.32 -9.61
C ALA A 128 42.10 -2.98 -8.71
N TYR A 129 41.96 -4.30 -8.61
CA TYR A 129 42.81 -5.20 -7.86
C TYR A 129 43.29 -6.30 -8.80
N GLU A 130 44.58 -6.59 -8.78
CA GLU A 130 45.17 -7.69 -9.55
C GLU A 130 46.01 -8.60 -8.65
N LEU A 131 45.87 -9.91 -8.86
CA LEU A 131 46.64 -10.94 -8.17
C LEU A 131 47.05 -12.04 -9.14
N ARG A 132 48.37 -12.25 -9.28
CA ARG A 132 48.92 -13.37 -10.06
C ARG A 132 49.26 -14.53 -9.14
N ARG A 133 48.66 -15.69 -9.37
CA ARG A 133 48.99 -16.95 -8.68
C ARG A 133 49.20 -18.08 -9.69
N GLY A 134 50.45 -18.50 -9.85
CA GLY A 134 50.82 -19.54 -10.82
C GLY A 134 50.51 -19.12 -12.26
N LYS A 135 49.72 -19.92 -12.97
CA LYS A 135 49.31 -19.68 -14.37
C LYS A 135 48.00 -18.88 -14.50
N LEU A 136 47.50 -18.28 -13.41
CA LEU A 136 46.22 -17.57 -13.38
C LEU A 136 46.42 -16.11 -12.92
N LEU A 137 45.66 -15.22 -13.57
CA LEU A 137 45.50 -13.83 -13.19
C LEU A 137 44.08 -13.66 -12.64
N TYR A 138 43.96 -13.22 -11.40
CA TYR A 138 42.70 -12.85 -10.78
C TYR A 138 42.59 -11.35 -10.72
N ALA A 139 41.43 -10.79 -11.03
CA ALA A 139 41.20 -9.37 -10.90
C ALA A 139 39.80 -9.05 -10.37
N ALA A 140 39.67 -7.90 -9.73
CA ALA A 140 38.41 -7.30 -9.35
C ALA A 140 38.48 -5.81 -9.63
N GLU A 141 37.49 -5.25 -10.30
CA GLU A 141 37.46 -3.82 -10.60
C GLU A 141 36.06 -3.26 -10.36
N GLY A 142 35.94 -2.01 -9.91
CA GLY A 142 34.63 -1.44 -9.59
C GLY A 142 34.70 -0.08 -8.90
N LEU A 143 33.54 0.45 -8.55
CA LEU A 143 33.39 1.70 -7.82
C LEU A 143 34.10 1.60 -6.45
N ALA A 144 34.93 2.59 -6.12
CA ALA A 144 35.71 2.59 -4.88
C ALA A 144 34.82 2.66 -3.62
N GLY A 145 33.58 3.15 -3.73
CA GLY A 145 32.59 3.09 -2.63
C GLY A 145 32.12 1.68 -2.27
N TYR A 146 32.37 0.69 -3.13
CA TYR A 146 32.02 -0.72 -2.99
C TYR A 146 33.25 -1.61 -2.74
N ASP A 147 34.34 -1.01 -2.26
CA ASP A 147 35.64 -1.64 -2.04
C ASP A 147 35.55 -3.00 -1.32
N SER A 148 34.72 -3.06 -0.28
CA SER A 148 34.50 -4.26 0.52
C SER A 148 33.89 -5.41 -0.30
N ALA A 149 32.98 -5.12 -1.25
CA ALA A 149 32.42 -6.10 -2.17
C ALA A 149 33.47 -6.58 -3.19
N LEU A 150 34.31 -5.68 -3.71
CA LEU A 150 35.36 -6.04 -4.67
C LEU A 150 36.39 -6.99 -4.05
N GLN A 151 36.88 -6.67 -2.85
CA GLN A 151 37.85 -7.50 -2.14
C GLN A 151 37.28 -8.86 -1.74
N LEU A 152 36.05 -8.92 -1.22
CA LEU A 152 35.39 -10.18 -0.87
C LEU A 152 35.08 -11.04 -2.10
N GLY A 153 34.70 -10.41 -3.22
CA GLY A 153 34.50 -11.08 -4.49
C GLY A 153 35.79 -11.72 -5.00
N LEU A 154 36.90 -10.96 -4.96
CA LEU A 154 38.23 -11.44 -5.34
C LEU A 154 38.69 -12.62 -4.47
N ARG A 155 38.55 -12.50 -3.14
CA ARG A 155 38.87 -13.58 -2.18
C ARG A 155 38.09 -14.85 -2.49
N SER A 156 36.80 -14.70 -2.78
CA SER A 156 35.92 -15.82 -3.13
C SER A 156 36.38 -16.51 -4.42
N LEU A 157 36.73 -15.72 -5.43
CA LEU A 157 37.18 -16.26 -6.72
C LEU A 157 38.54 -16.98 -6.64
N VAL A 158 39.45 -16.49 -5.81
CA VAL A 158 40.75 -17.14 -5.56
C VAL A 158 40.60 -18.42 -4.73
N ALA A 159 39.67 -18.44 -3.77
CA ALA A 159 39.39 -19.60 -2.92
C ALA A 159 38.51 -20.67 -3.61
N ASP A 160 37.93 -20.33 -4.78
CA ASP A 160 36.96 -21.14 -5.52
C ASP A 160 35.72 -21.55 -4.69
N GLN A 161 35.40 -20.75 -3.67
CA GLN A 161 34.27 -20.92 -2.75
C GLN A 161 33.87 -19.55 -2.18
N PRO A 162 32.58 -19.32 -1.84
CA PRO A 162 32.16 -18.07 -1.23
C PRO A 162 32.91 -17.80 0.09
N VAL A 163 33.55 -16.64 0.19
CA VAL A 163 34.24 -16.20 1.41
C VAL A 163 33.30 -15.32 2.23
N LYS A 164 33.21 -15.62 3.52
CA LYS A 164 32.39 -14.88 4.50
C LYS A 164 32.97 -13.49 4.77
N GLY A 165 32.12 -12.52 5.04
CA GLY A 165 32.53 -11.13 5.26
C GLY A 165 31.41 -10.11 5.09
N GLU A 166 31.64 -8.91 5.62
CA GLU A 166 30.71 -7.78 5.59
C GLU A 166 30.97 -6.83 4.43
N ILE A 167 29.88 -6.41 3.78
CA ILE A 167 29.91 -5.38 2.76
C ILE A 167 29.46 -4.07 3.41
N SER A 168 30.39 -3.15 3.57
CA SER A 168 30.19 -1.81 4.11
C SER A 168 30.28 -0.78 2.99
N ILE A 169 29.19 -0.03 2.76
CA ILE A 169 29.09 1.07 1.79
C ILE A 169 28.41 2.26 2.47
N ALA A 170 28.90 3.48 2.23
CA ALA A 170 28.22 4.71 2.59
C ALA A 170 27.10 4.98 1.57
N THR A 171 25.86 4.64 1.90
CA THR A 171 24.74 4.77 0.94
C THR A 171 24.07 6.13 1.03
N THR A 172 24.12 6.86 -0.09
CA THR A 172 23.25 7.99 -0.39
C THR A 172 22.01 7.50 -1.14
N GLY A 173 20.83 7.74 -0.56
CA GLY A 173 19.58 7.91 -1.29
C GLY A 173 18.65 6.70 -1.36
N VAL A 174 17.44 6.86 -0.82
CA VAL A 174 16.22 6.39 -1.50
C VAL A 174 15.16 7.46 -1.38
N GLY A 175 14.94 8.17 -2.50
CA GLY A 175 13.64 8.71 -2.84
C GLY A 175 12.81 7.66 -3.57
N ASP A 176 11.52 7.74 -3.38
CA ASP A 176 10.34 7.38 -4.18
C ASP A 176 10.36 5.97 -4.68
N PRO A 177 10.07 4.96 -3.85
CA PRO A 177 10.14 3.59 -4.31
C PRO A 177 9.39 3.36 -5.63
N ALA A 178 8.30 4.09 -5.93
CA ALA A 178 7.53 3.97 -7.17
C ALA A 178 7.92 4.95 -8.30
N ALA A 179 8.20 6.23 -8.04
CA ALA A 179 8.67 7.16 -9.08
C ALA A 179 10.19 7.10 -9.30
N PHE A 180 10.98 6.74 -8.29
CA PHE A 180 12.34 6.23 -8.48
C PHE A 180 12.26 4.89 -9.20
N ALA A 181 11.33 3.97 -8.88
CA ALA A 181 11.11 2.81 -9.74
C ALA A 181 10.75 3.21 -11.17
N ARG A 182 9.93 4.24 -11.39
CA ARG A 182 9.53 4.68 -12.73
C ARG A 182 10.69 5.31 -13.50
N VAL A 183 11.47 6.16 -12.85
CA VAL A 183 12.70 6.77 -13.40
C VAL A 183 13.75 5.68 -13.65
N GLN A 184 13.99 4.82 -12.66
CA GLN A 184 14.91 3.69 -12.73
C GLN A 184 14.50 2.70 -13.82
N ALA A 185 13.23 2.28 -13.87
CA ALA A 185 12.71 1.38 -14.88
C ALA A 185 12.74 2.00 -16.29
N GLY A 186 12.57 3.32 -16.41
CA GLY A 186 12.75 4.04 -17.66
C GLY A 186 14.21 4.15 -18.13
N THR A 187 15.17 4.05 -17.20
CA THR A 187 16.62 4.10 -17.50
C THR A 187 17.29 2.72 -17.66
N LEU A 188 16.61 1.64 -17.28
CA LEU A 188 17.14 0.28 -17.34
C LEU A 188 16.85 -0.37 -18.69
N ASP A 189 17.77 -1.24 -19.12
CA ASP A 189 17.50 -2.19 -20.20
C ASP A 189 16.29 -3.09 -19.83
N PRO A 190 15.41 -3.45 -20.80
CA PRO A 190 14.16 -4.16 -20.51
C PRO A 190 14.36 -5.50 -19.76
N ALA A 191 15.46 -6.22 -19.99
CA ALA A 191 15.73 -7.48 -19.28
C ALA A 191 16.06 -7.23 -17.79
N LYS A 192 16.78 -6.14 -17.49
CA LYS A 192 17.11 -5.74 -16.11
C LYS A 192 15.88 -5.21 -15.38
N ALA A 193 15.08 -4.39 -16.05
CA ALA A 193 13.81 -3.89 -15.50
C ALA A 193 12.85 -5.05 -15.15
N LEU A 194 12.79 -6.09 -15.99
CA LEU A 194 11.96 -7.27 -15.75
C LEU A 194 12.41 -8.08 -14.52
N SER A 195 13.72 -8.28 -14.34
CA SER A 195 14.28 -8.94 -13.15
C SER A 195 13.97 -8.16 -11.85
N GLU A 196 14.09 -6.83 -11.92
CA GLU A 196 13.79 -5.91 -10.82
C GLU A 196 12.30 -5.94 -10.44
N ALA A 197 11.42 -6.06 -11.45
CA ALA A 197 9.97 -6.23 -11.28
C ALA A 197 9.63 -7.52 -10.52
N TYR A 198 10.20 -8.65 -10.94
CA TYR A 198 9.96 -9.95 -10.29
C TYR A 198 10.48 -9.98 -8.84
N ARG A 199 11.62 -9.35 -8.58
CA ARG A 199 12.17 -9.26 -7.21
C ARG A 199 11.23 -8.50 -6.27
N ARG A 200 10.70 -7.36 -6.70
CA ARG A 200 9.72 -6.55 -5.93
C ARG A 200 8.40 -7.28 -5.73
N ASN A 201 7.88 -7.91 -6.78
CA ASN A 201 6.67 -8.71 -6.70
C ASN A 201 6.80 -9.80 -5.63
N ASN A 202 7.92 -10.52 -5.61
CA ASN A 202 8.17 -11.58 -4.64
C ASN A 202 8.38 -11.06 -3.20
N ALA A 203 8.73 -9.78 -3.04
CA ALA A 203 8.84 -9.13 -1.74
C ALA A 203 7.51 -8.55 -1.22
N GLY A 204 6.44 -8.59 -2.02
CA GLY A 204 5.14 -7.98 -1.69
C GLY A 204 5.05 -6.49 -2.01
N SER A 205 6.08 -5.90 -2.62
CA SER A 205 6.14 -4.49 -3.04
C SER A 205 5.39 -4.30 -4.37
N TYR A 206 4.08 -4.48 -4.35
CA TYR A 206 3.24 -4.54 -5.56
C TYR A 206 3.18 -3.21 -6.32
N ALA A 207 3.24 -2.07 -5.60
CA ALA A 207 3.24 -0.74 -6.21
C ALA A 207 4.49 -0.52 -7.07
N GLU A 208 5.67 -0.79 -6.51
CA GLU A 208 6.93 -0.65 -7.22
C GLU A 208 7.06 -1.70 -8.33
N ALA A 209 6.65 -2.95 -8.08
CA ALA A 209 6.64 -3.99 -9.10
C ALA A 209 5.81 -3.58 -10.33
N ALA A 210 4.64 -2.95 -10.12
CA ALA A 210 3.79 -2.48 -11.20
C ALA A 210 4.50 -1.46 -12.11
N GLU A 211 5.28 -0.53 -11.55
CA GLU A 211 6.01 0.49 -12.32
C GLU A 211 7.13 -0.11 -13.18
N PHE A 212 7.84 -1.13 -12.67
CA PHE A 212 8.84 -1.85 -13.46
C PHE A 212 8.21 -2.70 -14.57
N PHE A 213 7.09 -3.40 -14.30
CA PHE A 213 6.37 -4.12 -15.35
C PHE A 213 5.80 -3.17 -16.41
N ALA A 214 5.30 -2.01 -16.01
CA ALA A 214 4.80 -0.98 -16.92
C ALA A 214 5.90 -0.49 -17.88
N ALA A 215 7.11 -0.24 -17.38
CA ALA A 215 8.25 0.16 -18.21
C ALA A 215 8.62 -0.89 -19.26
N VAL A 216 8.64 -2.18 -18.88
CA VAL A 216 8.90 -3.29 -19.82
C VAL A 216 7.81 -3.38 -20.88
N SER A 217 6.54 -3.19 -20.49
CA SER A 217 5.40 -3.30 -21.40
C SER A 217 5.33 -2.19 -22.48
N ASN A 218 6.05 -1.08 -22.31
CA ASN A 218 6.00 0.05 -23.23
C ASN A 218 6.98 -0.07 -24.40
N VAL A 219 7.94 -0.99 -24.34
CA VAL A 219 8.96 -1.18 -25.38
C VAL A 219 8.36 -1.82 -26.63
N LYS A 220 8.62 -1.24 -27.82
CA LYS A 220 7.99 -1.65 -29.09
C LYS A 220 8.61 -2.91 -29.74
N ASN A 221 9.84 -3.28 -29.39
CA ASN A 221 10.64 -4.27 -30.15
C ASN A 221 10.82 -5.65 -29.47
N ALA A 222 10.00 -6.00 -28.47
CA ALA A 222 10.09 -7.32 -27.81
C ALA A 222 8.68 -7.93 -27.59
N PRO A 223 8.05 -8.51 -28.63
CA PRO A 223 6.60 -8.83 -28.66
C PRO A 223 6.14 -9.82 -27.57
N LEU A 224 6.88 -10.90 -27.34
CA LEU A 224 6.55 -11.94 -26.35
C LEU A 224 6.71 -11.45 -24.91
N SER A 225 7.66 -10.54 -24.65
CA SER A 225 7.87 -9.92 -23.33
C SER A 225 6.76 -8.93 -22.94
N ARG A 226 6.01 -8.41 -23.92
CA ARG A 226 5.03 -7.35 -23.71
C ARG A 226 3.72 -7.86 -23.11
N ALA A 227 3.18 -8.94 -23.64
CA ALA A 227 1.97 -9.56 -23.09
C ALA A 227 2.19 -10.10 -21.67
N GLU A 228 3.37 -10.69 -21.41
CA GLU A 228 3.77 -11.12 -20.07
C GLU A 228 3.90 -9.94 -19.10
N ALA A 229 4.57 -8.86 -19.52
CA ALA A 229 4.71 -7.66 -18.69
C ALA A 229 3.34 -7.02 -18.37
N LEU A 230 2.45 -6.90 -19.37
CA LEU A 230 1.08 -6.40 -19.18
C LEU A 230 0.28 -7.28 -18.21
N ALA A 231 0.37 -8.61 -18.33
CA ALA A 231 -0.32 -9.52 -17.43
C ALA A 231 0.20 -9.40 -15.98
N ASN A 232 1.51 -9.29 -15.79
CA ASN A 232 2.09 -9.10 -14.47
C ASN A 232 1.73 -7.73 -13.88
N GLU A 233 1.80 -6.65 -14.67
CA GLU A 233 1.34 -5.32 -14.26
C GLU A 233 -0.13 -5.36 -13.83
N ALA A 234 -1.00 -5.97 -14.64
CA ALA A 234 -2.42 -6.13 -14.34
C ALA A 234 -2.65 -6.83 -13.00
N LEU A 235 -1.91 -7.92 -12.73
CA LEU A 235 -2.00 -8.61 -11.45
C LEU A 235 -1.55 -7.72 -10.29
N GLN A 236 -0.51 -6.90 -10.45
CA GLN A 236 -0.09 -5.95 -9.42
C GLN A 236 -1.17 -4.89 -9.16
N LYS A 237 -1.77 -4.33 -10.22
CA LYS A 237 -2.91 -3.40 -10.09
C LYS A 237 -4.08 -4.06 -9.36
N SER A 238 -4.38 -5.33 -9.69
CA SER A 238 -5.40 -6.13 -9.01
C SER A 238 -5.11 -6.35 -7.52
N ASN A 239 -3.87 -6.69 -7.16
CA ASN A 239 -3.46 -6.86 -5.75
C ASN A 239 -3.57 -5.56 -4.94
N LEU A 240 -3.46 -4.41 -5.61
CA LEU A 240 -3.65 -3.08 -5.05
C LEU A 240 -5.13 -2.63 -5.06
N GLY A 241 -6.06 -3.49 -5.48
CA GLY A 241 -7.50 -3.17 -5.57
C GLY A 241 -7.90 -2.29 -6.76
N ARG A 242 -7.00 -2.04 -7.73
CA ARG A 242 -7.27 -1.26 -8.94
C ARG A 242 -7.85 -2.17 -10.04
N TYR A 243 -9.05 -2.72 -9.82
CA TYR A 243 -9.55 -3.81 -10.67
C TYR A 243 -9.83 -3.35 -12.10
N ALA A 244 -10.39 -2.17 -12.33
CA ALA A 244 -10.68 -1.74 -13.70
C ALA A 244 -9.42 -1.44 -14.53
N GLU A 245 -8.35 -0.93 -13.90
CA GLU A 245 -7.05 -0.81 -14.58
C GLU A 245 -6.46 -2.18 -14.88
N ALA A 246 -6.59 -3.14 -13.94
CA ALA A 246 -6.20 -4.51 -14.18
C ALA A 246 -6.99 -5.12 -15.34
N ASP A 247 -8.31 -4.92 -15.43
CA ASP A 247 -9.15 -5.38 -16.55
C ASP A 247 -8.67 -4.83 -17.89
N SER A 248 -8.40 -3.53 -17.96
CA SER A 248 -7.85 -2.88 -19.16
C SER A 248 -6.50 -3.49 -19.57
N LEU A 249 -5.59 -3.69 -18.61
CA LEU A 249 -4.29 -4.31 -18.85
C LEU A 249 -4.41 -5.78 -19.25
N PHE A 250 -5.31 -6.56 -18.64
CA PHE A 250 -5.60 -7.95 -19.01
C PHE A 250 -6.23 -8.08 -20.40
N ALA A 251 -7.07 -7.13 -20.81
CA ALA A 251 -7.65 -7.08 -22.15
C ALA A 251 -6.56 -6.79 -23.19
N ARG A 252 -5.68 -5.83 -22.91
CA ARG A 252 -4.51 -5.51 -23.75
C ARG A 252 -3.53 -6.69 -23.85
N ALA A 253 -3.26 -7.36 -22.74
CA ALA A 253 -2.41 -8.55 -22.69
C ALA A 253 -2.99 -9.67 -23.57
N ALA A 254 -4.30 -9.95 -23.48
CA ALA A 254 -4.98 -10.96 -24.29
C ALA A 254 -4.86 -10.71 -25.80
N GLY A 255 -4.95 -9.45 -26.23
CA GLY A 255 -4.77 -9.09 -27.63
C GLY A 255 -3.36 -9.34 -28.17
N GLN A 256 -2.39 -9.68 -27.32
CA GLN A 256 -0.97 -9.78 -27.64
C GLN A 256 -0.34 -11.15 -27.31
N VAL A 257 -1.14 -12.14 -26.85
CA VAL A 257 -0.62 -13.46 -26.44
C VAL A 257 -0.03 -14.26 -27.60
N GLY A 258 -0.58 -14.14 -28.81
CA GLY A 258 -0.16 -14.94 -29.97
C GLY A 258 -0.40 -16.45 -29.75
N SER A 259 0.59 -17.28 -30.10
CA SER A 259 0.60 -18.74 -29.92
C SER A 259 1.51 -19.21 -28.78
N ASP A 260 1.91 -18.31 -27.85
CA ASP A 260 2.80 -18.67 -26.73
C ASP A 260 2.04 -19.44 -25.63
N PRO A 261 2.40 -20.70 -25.37
CA PRO A 261 1.74 -21.54 -24.37
C PRO A 261 1.92 -21.11 -22.91
N ILE A 262 3.01 -20.41 -22.60
CA ILE A 262 3.36 -19.98 -21.24
C ILE A 262 2.62 -18.69 -20.89
N VAL A 263 2.63 -17.72 -21.80
CA VAL A 263 1.91 -16.45 -21.60
C VAL A 263 0.40 -16.71 -21.55
N ALA A 264 -0.13 -17.63 -22.38
CA ALA A 264 -1.54 -18.01 -22.35
C ALA A 264 -1.94 -18.64 -21.00
N ARG A 265 -1.17 -19.61 -20.49
CA ARG A 265 -1.42 -20.24 -19.18
C ARG A 265 -1.35 -19.21 -18.05
N ARG A 266 -0.33 -18.35 -18.06
CA ARG A 266 -0.16 -17.29 -17.07
C ARG A 266 -1.34 -16.32 -17.07
N LEU A 267 -1.79 -15.87 -18.25
CA LEU A 267 -2.90 -14.94 -18.37
C LEU A 267 -4.20 -15.53 -17.82
N ARG A 268 -4.51 -16.81 -18.13
CA ARG A 268 -5.65 -17.53 -17.53
C ARG A 268 -5.56 -17.53 -16.00
N ASN A 269 -4.40 -17.94 -15.45
CA ASN A 269 -4.21 -18.03 -14.01
C ASN A 269 -4.34 -16.65 -13.33
N TYR A 270 -3.74 -15.60 -13.90
CA TYR A 270 -3.79 -14.26 -13.34
C TYR A 270 -5.18 -13.65 -13.39
N ARG A 271 -5.97 -13.94 -14.43
CA ARG A 271 -7.39 -13.57 -14.47
C ARG A 271 -8.21 -14.28 -13.41
N ALA A 272 -7.95 -15.58 -13.17
CA ALA A 272 -8.57 -16.29 -12.06
C ALA A 272 -8.18 -15.69 -10.70
N MET A 273 -6.91 -15.35 -10.50
CA MET A 273 -6.45 -14.62 -9.30
C MET A 273 -7.12 -13.25 -9.16
N HIS A 274 -7.30 -12.53 -10.26
CA HIS A 274 -7.98 -11.25 -10.28
C HIS A 274 -9.46 -11.37 -9.86
N LEU A 275 -10.17 -12.39 -10.36
CA LEU A 275 -11.54 -12.68 -9.95
C LEU A 275 -11.62 -13.10 -8.47
N LEU A 276 -10.63 -13.86 -7.98
CA LEU A 276 -10.53 -14.19 -6.55
C LEU A 276 -10.27 -12.96 -5.68
N ASN A 277 -9.43 -12.03 -6.13
CA ASN A 277 -9.20 -10.76 -5.44
C ASN A 277 -10.50 -9.93 -5.35
N GLN A 278 -11.40 -10.05 -6.33
CA GLN A 278 -12.74 -9.43 -6.32
C GLN A 278 -13.79 -10.22 -5.52
N GLY A 279 -13.43 -11.36 -4.91
CA GLY A 279 -14.38 -12.21 -4.21
C GLY A 279 -15.35 -12.99 -5.12
N LYS A 280 -14.94 -13.27 -6.38
CA LYS A 280 -15.75 -13.97 -7.40
C LYS A 280 -15.21 -15.39 -7.69
N PRO A 281 -15.30 -16.36 -6.75
CA PRO A 281 -14.69 -17.68 -6.91
C PRO A 281 -15.38 -18.54 -7.98
N LYS A 282 -16.68 -18.35 -8.24
CA LYS A 282 -17.39 -19.05 -9.31
C LYS A 282 -16.90 -18.62 -10.69
N ASP A 283 -16.71 -17.31 -10.89
CA ASP A 283 -16.18 -16.77 -12.13
C ASP A 283 -14.72 -17.20 -12.32
N ALA A 284 -13.94 -17.25 -11.24
CA ALA A 284 -12.57 -17.76 -11.29
C ALA A 284 -12.50 -19.23 -11.73
N LEU A 285 -13.44 -20.09 -11.26
CA LEU A 285 -13.57 -21.47 -11.76
C LEU A 285 -13.88 -21.50 -13.25
N ALA A 286 -14.87 -20.71 -13.68
CA ALA A 286 -15.24 -20.64 -15.09
C ALA A 286 -14.07 -20.15 -15.97
N GLU A 287 -13.25 -19.21 -15.50
CA GLU A 287 -12.03 -18.76 -16.19
C GLU A 287 -10.98 -19.87 -16.31
N LEU A 288 -10.77 -20.65 -15.25
CA LEU A 288 -9.81 -21.77 -15.24
C LEU A 288 -10.23 -22.93 -16.13
N GLU A 289 -11.53 -23.10 -16.38
CA GLU A 289 -12.09 -24.14 -17.24
C GLU A 289 -12.08 -23.77 -18.73
N LYS A 290 -11.80 -22.50 -19.06
CA LYS A 290 -11.64 -22.10 -20.47
C LYS A 290 -10.45 -22.82 -21.09
N PRO A 291 -10.61 -23.42 -22.28
CA PRO A 291 -9.47 -23.99 -22.99
C PRO A 291 -8.49 -22.87 -23.36
N LEU A 292 -7.20 -23.23 -23.44
CA LEU A 292 -6.20 -22.31 -23.98
C LEU A 292 -6.55 -21.94 -25.44
N PRO A 293 -6.11 -20.78 -25.93
CA PRO A 293 -6.39 -20.35 -27.30
C PRO A 293 -6.05 -21.44 -28.32
N LYS A 294 -6.91 -21.64 -29.32
CA LYS A 294 -6.75 -22.71 -30.31
C LYS A 294 -5.37 -22.68 -31.00
N ALA A 295 -4.83 -21.49 -31.30
CA ALA A 295 -3.49 -21.33 -31.87
C ALA A 295 -2.36 -21.88 -30.98
N VAL A 296 -2.53 -21.90 -29.65
CA VAL A 296 -1.60 -22.52 -28.70
C VAL A 296 -1.76 -24.04 -28.74
N LEU A 297 -3.01 -24.53 -28.70
CA LEU A 297 -3.32 -25.96 -28.76
C LEU A 297 -2.87 -26.60 -30.08
N ASP A 298 -3.03 -25.89 -31.20
CA ASP A 298 -2.60 -26.33 -32.54
C ASP A 298 -1.06 -26.34 -32.65
N ASN A 299 -0.35 -25.43 -31.97
CA ASN A 299 1.11 -25.40 -31.89
C ASN A 299 1.65 -26.56 -31.02
N GLU A 300 1.02 -26.80 -29.87
CA GLU A 300 1.33 -27.97 -29.03
C GLU A 300 0.99 -29.30 -29.75
N ALA A 301 -0.14 -29.38 -30.46
CA ALA A 301 -0.53 -30.56 -31.24
C ALA A 301 0.32 -30.78 -32.50
N GLY A 302 0.76 -29.72 -33.19
CA GLY A 302 1.66 -29.80 -34.35
C GLY A 302 3.08 -30.28 -34.00
N SER A 303 3.52 -30.03 -32.76
CA SER A 303 4.75 -30.62 -32.22
C SER A 303 4.59 -32.08 -31.77
N GLY A 304 3.34 -32.55 -31.65
CA GLY A 304 2.97 -33.89 -31.24
C GLY A 304 2.45 -34.75 -32.41
N ALA A 305 3.36 -35.49 -33.04
CA ALA A 305 3.08 -36.63 -33.92
C ALA A 305 2.39 -36.34 -35.27
N GLY A 306 3.20 -36.07 -36.30
CA GLY A 306 2.83 -36.27 -37.71
C GLY A 306 3.44 -35.23 -38.64
N SER A 307 4.58 -35.58 -39.27
CA SER A 307 5.43 -34.71 -40.11
C SER A 307 6.35 -33.76 -39.33
N LEU A 308 7.54 -34.26 -38.98
CA LEU A 308 8.71 -33.46 -38.62
C LEU A 308 9.14 -32.61 -39.83
N THR A 309 8.47 -31.50 -40.07
CA THR A 309 9.03 -30.39 -40.84
C THR A 309 9.63 -29.42 -39.85
N ILE A 310 10.95 -29.38 -39.78
CA ILE A 310 11.66 -28.35 -39.02
C ILE A 310 11.41 -27.02 -39.74
N ASP A 311 10.47 -26.22 -39.22
CA ASP A 311 10.27 -24.86 -39.70
C ASP A 311 11.43 -23.96 -39.25
N ALA A 312 11.54 -22.76 -39.82
CA ALA A 312 12.69 -21.88 -39.56
C ALA A 312 12.83 -21.51 -38.07
N ALA A 313 11.72 -21.37 -37.33
CA ALA A 313 11.74 -21.05 -35.91
C ALA A 313 12.17 -22.24 -35.04
N THR A 314 11.73 -23.45 -35.40
CA THR A 314 12.15 -24.71 -34.77
C THR A 314 13.59 -25.04 -35.13
N ALA A 315 14.04 -24.73 -36.35
CA ALA A 315 15.45 -24.83 -36.75
C ALA A 315 16.31 -23.84 -35.96
N GLU A 316 15.84 -22.63 -35.72
CA GLU A 316 16.55 -21.61 -34.94
C GLU A 316 16.61 -21.99 -33.46
N SER A 317 15.51 -22.52 -32.89
CA SER A 317 15.46 -23.08 -31.53
C SER A 317 16.35 -24.32 -31.38
N LEU A 318 16.28 -25.28 -32.32
CA LEU A 318 17.12 -26.49 -32.31
C LEU A 318 18.59 -26.15 -32.58
N ASN A 319 18.91 -25.10 -33.36
CA ASN A 319 20.30 -24.66 -33.55
C ASN A 319 20.82 -23.84 -32.37
N ALA A 320 19.95 -23.12 -31.65
CA ALA A 320 20.28 -22.51 -30.37
C ALA A 320 20.51 -23.57 -29.28
N GLU A 321 19.67 -24.61 -29.24
CA GLU A 321 19.79 -25.76 -28.34
C GLU A 321 20.97 -26.68 -28.71
N ALA A 322 21.25 -26.92 -30.00
CA ALA A 322 22.35 -27.77 -30.46
C ALA A 322 23.72 -27.10 -30.30
N LYS A 323 23.82 -25.77 -30.42
CA LYS A 323 25.05 -25.04 -30.07
C LYS A 323 25.34 -25.06 -28.57
N MET A 324 24.31 -25.12 -27.72
CA MET A 324 24.49 -25.26 -26.26
C MET A 324 24.72 -26.72 -25.82
N GLY A 325 24.10 -27.70 -26.48
CA GLY A 325 24.21 -29.12 -26.12
C GLY A 325 25.49 -29.82 -26.59
N GLN A 326 26.18 -29.30 -27.62
CA GLN A 326 27.42 -29.92 -28.12
C GLN A 326 28.70 -29.51 -27.37
N GLN A 327 28.64 -28.54 -26.44
CA GLN A 327 29.84 -27.95 -25.86
C GLN A 327 30.15 -28.27 -24.40
N LEU A 328 29.35 -29.09 -23.70
CA LEU A 328 29.68 -29.92 -22.51
C LEU A 328 28.38 -30.26 -21.77
N GLY A 329 28.30 -31.46 -21.18
CA GLY A 329 27.11 -31.97 -20.50
C GLY A 329 26.78 -31.29 -19.16
N GLU A 330 26.39 -30.01 -19.20
CA GLU A 330 25.85 -29.23 -18.07
C GLU A 330 24.33 -29.11 -18.17
N GLN A 331 23.63 -29.32 -17.03
CA GLN A 331 22.19 -29.07 -16.93
C GLN A 331 21.92 -27.57 -16.84
N THR A 332 21.05 -27.07 -17.71
CA THR A 332 20.60 -25.67 -17.81
C THR A 332 19.97 -25.16 -16.50
N GLN A 333 20.44 -24.02 -15.97
CA GLN A 333 19.88 -23.40 -14.74
C GLN A 333 18.50 -22.75 -14.95
N GLU A 334 18.19 -22.28 -16.17
CA GLU A 334 16.86 -21.75 -16.49
C GLU A 334 15.80 -22.86 -16.52
N LEU A 335 14.57 -22.54 -16.07
CA LEU A 335 13.44 -23.45 -16.21
C LEU A 335 13.11 -23.61 -17.70
N LEU A 336 13.06 -24.86 -18.16
CA LEU A 336 12.63 -25.20 -19.51
C LEU A 336 11.18 -24.72 -19.73
N PRO A 337 10.78 -24.37 -20.96
CA PRO A 337 9.39 -24.00 -21.25
C PRO A 337 8.38 -25.04 -20.76
N ALA A 338 8.69 -26.34 -20.89
CA ALA A 338 7.88 -27.43 -20.33
C ALA A 338 7.76 -27.35 -18.80
N GLU A 339 8.87 -27.11 -18.08
CA GLU A 339 8.86 -26.94 -16.61
C GLU A 339 8.04 -25.71 -16.19
N LYS A 340 8.13 -24.59 -16.93
CA LYS A 340 7.32 -23.38 -16.71
C LYS A 340 5.83 -23.68 -16.94
N GLY A 341 5.50 -24.43 -17.99
CA GLY A 341 4.14 -24.88 -18.28
C GLY A 341 3.58 -25.75 -17.15
N GLU A 342 4.38 -26.71 -16.67
CA GLU A 342 4.03 -27.58 -15.54
C GLU A 342 3.74 -26.79 -14.25
N ILE A 343 4.59 -25.79 -13.92
CA ILE A 343 4.37 -24.91 -12.77
C ILE A 343 3.08 -24.11 -12.92
N LEU A 344 2.81 -23.55 -14.10
CA LEU A 344 1.60 -22.77 -14.35
C LEU A 344 0.34 -23.63 -14.31
N ASP A 345 0.40 -24.88 -14.78
CA ASP A 345 -0.72 -25.80 -14.66
C ASP A 345 -0.91 -26.28 -13.21
N GLY A 346 0.18 -26.45 -12.45
CA GLY A 346 0.13 -26.65 -11.00
C GLY A 346 -0.54 -25.47 -10.28
N GLN A 347 -0.22 -24.24 -10.66
CA GLN A 347 -0.88 -23.04 -10.15
C GLN A 347 -2.37 -23.02 -10.53
N ALA A 348 -2.74 -23.40 -11.76
CA ALA A 348 -4.13 -23.46 -12.16
C ALA A 348 -4.94 -24.45 -11.30
N LEU A 349 -4.36 -25.61 -10.97
CA LEU A 349 -4.93 -26.58 -10.05
C LEU A 349 -5.04 -26.02 -8.63
N GLN A 350 -4.03 -25.29 -8.16
CA GLN A 350 -4.06 -24.62 -6.85
C GLN A 350 -5.19 -23.58 -6.79
N LEU A 351 -5.35 -22.75 -7.82
CA LEU A 351 -6.42 -21.75 -7.92
C LEU A 351 -7.79 -22.41 -8.03
N ARG A 352 -7.92 -23.52 -8.78
CA ARG A 352 -9.14 -24.33 -8.87
C ARG A 352 -9.51 -24.85 -7.49
N GLY A 353 -8.56 -25.46 -6.79
CA GLY A 353 -8.79 -25.99 -5.44
C GLY A 353 -9.19 -24.92 -4.44
N THR A 354 -8.54 -23.75 -4.49
CA THR A 354 -8.92 -22.57 -3.69
C THR A 354 -10.35 -22.14 -3.99
N SER A 355 -10.71 -22.05 -5.27
CA SER A 355 -12.02 -21.58 -5.69
C SER A 355 -13.14 -22.58 -5.33
N LEU A 356 -12.90 -23.89 -5.48
CA LEU A 356 -13.81 -24.96 -5.04
C LEU A 356 -14.03 -24.91 -3.52
N ARG A 357 -12.97 -24.68 -2.75
CA ARG A 357 -13.08 -24.52 -1.29
C ARG A 357 -13.97 -23.33 -0.93
N LEU A 358 -13.79 -22.20 -1.61
CA LEU A 358 -14.59 -20.98 -1.40
C LEU A 358 -16.05 -21.13 -1.85
N THR A 359 -16.35 -22.05 -2.76
CA THR A 359 -17.74 -22.39 -3.16
C THR A 359 -18.34 -23.55 -2.37
N GLY A 360 -17.58 -24.17 -1.45
CA GLY A 360 -18.02 -25.22 -0.55
C GLY A 360 -17.78 -26.66 -1.03
N ASP A 361 -17.20 -26.88 -2.20
CA ASP A 361 -16.80 -28.22 -2.66
C ASP A 361 -15.44 -28.64 -2.09
N LEU A 362 -15.46 -29.12 -0.85
CA LEU A 362 -14.24 -29.49 -0.12
C LEU A 362 -13.54 -30.73 -0.70
N SER A 363 -14.29 -31.67 -1.28
CA SER A 363 -13.71 -32.88 -1.87
C SER A 363 -12.96 -32.53 -3.14
N GLY A 364 -13.63 -31.84 -4.08
CA GLY A 364 -12.99 -31.37 -5.31
C GLY A 364 -11.83 -30.42 -5.02
N ALA A 365 -11.94 -29.59 -3.98
CA ALA A 365 -10.85 -28.73 -3.53
C ALA A 365 -9.61 -29.53 -3.08
N SER A 366 -9.80 -30.54 -2.22
CA SER A 366 -8.71 -31.39 -1.75
C SER A 366 -8.02 -32.12 -2.91
N ASP A 367 -8.79 -32.68 -3.84
CA ASP A 367 -8.26 -33.40 -4.99
C ASP A 367 -7.42 -32.48 -5.89
N ALA A 368 -7.94 -31.29 -6.20
CA ALA A 368 -7.24 -30.30 -7.00
C ALA A 368 -5.95 -29.79 -6.31
N LEU A 369 -5.98 -29.53 -5.00
CA LEU A 369 -4.81 -29.06 -4.25
C LEU A 369 -3.72 -30.13 -4.11
N ARG A 370 -4.10 -31.40 -3.91
CA ARG A 370 -3.14 -32.52 -3.89
C ARG A 370 -2.52 -32.74 -5.26
N ALA A 371 -3.32 -32.63 -6.32
CA ALA A 371 -2.80 -32.69 -7.69
C ALA A 371 -1.84 -31.52 -7.98
N ALA A 372 -2.15 -30.31 -7.50
CA ALA A 372 -1.27 -29.15 -7.60
C ALA A 372 0.08 -29.40 -6.90
N GLU A 373 0.07 -29.87 -5.65
CA GLU A 373 1.30 -30.16 -4.90
C GLU A 373 2.13 -31.24 -5.60
N ALA A 374 1.50 -32.31 -6.10
CA ALA A 374 2.19 -33.37 -6.83
C ALA A 374 2.86 -32.84 -8.12
N LYS A 375 2.17 -31.97 -8.88
CA LYS A 375 2.69 -31.36 -10.10
C LYS A 375 3.85 -30.42 -9.81
N LEU A 376 3.76 -29.60 -8.76
CA LEU A 376 4.83 -28.71 -8.32
C LEU A 376 6.04 -29.48 -7.77
N GLN A 377 5.84 -30.60 -7.08
CA GLN A 377 6.92 -31.46 -6.59
C GLN A 377 7.64 -32.20 -7.72
N ALA A 378 6.93 -32.56 -8.81
CA ALA A 378 7.55 -33.21 -9.96
C ALA A 378 8.58 -32.31 -10.67
N VAL A 379 8.46 -30.99 -10.55
CA VAL A 379 9.43 -30.04 -11.10
C VAL A 379 10.61 -29.88 -10.14
N ARG A 380 11.76 -30.49 -10.49
CA ARG A 380 13.03 -30.42 -9.74
C ARG A 380 12.87 -30.74 -8.24
N ASP A 381 12.12 -31.79 -7.91
CA ASP A 381 11.77 -32.22 -6.55
C ASP A 381 11.10 -31.14 -5.68
N GLY A 382 10.45 -30.14 -6.29
CA GLY A 382 9.83 -29.03 -5.57
C GLY A 382 10.83 -28.06 -4.93
N LYS A 383 12.11 -28.11 -5.32
CA LYS A 383 13.21 -27.27 -4.78
C LYS A 383 13.34 -25.92 -5.50
N VAL A 384 12.46 -25.63 -6.45
CA VAL A 384 12.43 -24.33 -7.13
C VAL A 384 12.01 -23.26 -6.13
N ALA A 385 12.87 -22.27 -5.87
CA ALA A 385 12.59 -21.24 -4.86
C ALA A 385 11.26 -20.49 -5.16
N SER A 386 11.00 -20.19 -6.44
CA SER A 386 9.82 -19.42 -6.87
C SER A 386 8.47 -20.12 -6.68
N ILE A 387 8.43 -21.41 -6.29
CA ILE A 387 7.16 -22.13 -6.01
C ILE A 387 6.92 -22.37 -4.52
N LEU A 388 7.88 -22.08 -3.64
CA LEU A 388 7.78 -22.39 -2.21
C LEU A 388 6.62 -21.64 -1.52
N TRP A 389 6.36 -20.39 -1.92
CA TRP A 389 5.20 -19.63 -1.43
C TRP A 389 3.87 -20.29 -1.84
N MET A 390 3.79 -20.80 -3.07
CA MET A 390 2.60 -21.46 -3.62
C MET A 390 2.35 -22.79 -2.89
N ARG A 391 3.42 -23.55 -2.62
CA ARG A 391 3.35 -24.77 -1.81
C ARG A 391 2.88 -24.48 -0.38
N ALA A 392 3.38 -23.42 0.25
CA ALA A 392 2.90 -23.00 1.57
C ALA A 392 1.42 -22.61 1.57
N GLN A 393 0.93 -21.97 0.50
CA GLN A 393 -0.49 -21.67 0.34
C GLN A 393 -1.34 -22.94 0.18
N ILE A 394 -0.89 -23.89 -0.65
CA ILE A 394 -1.54 -25.20 -0.81
C ILE A 394 -1.65 -25.92 0.54
N LEU A 395 -0.56 -25.96 1.32
CA LEU A 395 -0.56 -26.55 2.66
C LEU A 395 -1.58 -25.85 3.58
N GLY A 396 -1.66 -24.52 3.55
CA GLY A 396 -2.63 -23.76 4.34
C GLY A 396 -4.08 -24.03 3.94
N ASP A 397 -4.36 -24.26 2.66
CA ASP A 397 -5.72 -24.57 2.17
C ASP A 397 -6.11 -26.02 2.44
N LEU A 398 -5.18 -26.97 2.29
CA LEU A 398 -5.39 -28.35 2.74
C LEU A 398 -5.61 -28.42 4.26
N ALA A 399 -4.89 -27.61 5.04
CA ALA A 399 -5.09 -27.50 6.48
C ALA A 399 -6.50 -26.98 6.81
N ALA A 400 -6.97 -25.96 6.09
CA ALA A 400 -8.32 -25.43 6.26
C ALA A 400 -9.39 -26.48 5.91
N ILE A 401 -9.20 -27.26 4.85
CA ILE A 401 -10.10 -28.37 4.49
C ILE A 401 -10.10 -29.46 5.57
N ALA A 402 -8.92 -29.83 6.08
CA ALA A 402 -8.80 -30.80 7.17
C ALA A 402 -9.50 -30.30 8.44
N GLU A 403 -9.40 -29.00 8.74
CA GLU A 403 -10.13 -28.36 9.83
C GLU A 403 -11.64 -28.43 9.64
N ASP A 404 -12.14 -28.08 8.45
CA ASP A 404 -13.58 -28.14 8.11
C ASP A 404 -14.13 -29.58 8.24
N GLN A 405 -13.31 -30.58 7.88
CA GLN A 405 -13.58 -32.01 8.05
C GLN A 405 -13.38 -32.53 9.49
N LYS A 406 -13.06 -31.65 10.44
CA LYS A 406 -12.78 -31.97 11.86
C LYS A 406 -11.56 -32.88 12.08
N ASN A 407 -10.65 -32.98 11.12
CA ASN A 407 -9.37 -33.66 11.26
C ASN A 407 -8.29 -32.71 11.83
N ILE A 408 -8.42 -32.41 13.13
CA ILE A 408 -7.56 -31.45 13.84
C ILE A 408 -6.06 -31.80 13.79
N PRO A 409 -5.62 -33.07 13.99
CA PRO A 409 -4.20 -33.41 13.92
C PRO A 409 -3.58 -33.13 12.55
N GLU A 410 -4.30 -33.42 11.47
CA GLU A 410 -3.81 -33.18 10.12
C GLU A 410 -3.76 -31.69 9.79
N ALA A 411 -4.77 -30.93 10.23
CA ALA A 411 -4.78 -29.47 10.08
C ALA A 411 -3.59 -28.80 10.79
N ASP A 412 -3.30 -29.17 12.05
CA ASP A 412 -2.16 -28.64 12.79
C ASP A 412 -0.83 -28.94 12.08
N ARG A 413 -0.65 -30.20 11.65
CA ARG A 413 0.53 -30.64 10.91
C ARG A 413 0.76 -29.82 9.65
N LEU A 414 -0.28 -29.64 8.84
CA LEU A 414 -0.20 -28.93 7.56
C LEU A 414 0.06 -27.42 7.76
N TYR A 415 -0.61 -26.77 8.71
CA TYR A 415 -0.34 -25.36 9.03
C TYR A 415 1.12 -25.15 9.48
N ARG A 416 1.63 -25.99 10.38
CA ARG A 416 3.02 -25.89 10.86
C ARG A 416 4.04 -26.15 9.76
N GLN A 417 3.76 -27.08 8.85
CA GLN A 417 4.62 -27.31 7.68
C GLN A 417 4.69 -26.09 6.77
N GLY A 418 3.54 -25.44 6.50
CA GLY A 418 3.50 -24.20 5.71
C GLY A 418 4.29 -23.07 6.37
N VAL A 419 4.13 -22.89 7.69
CA VAL A 419 4.91 -21.90 8.47
C VAL A 419 6.41 -22.21 8.40
N THR A 420 6.83 -23.45 8.66
CA THR A 420 8.24 -23.85 8.63
C THR A 420 8.86 -23.63 7.25
N LEU A 421 8.11 -23.94 6.18
CA LEU A 421 8.57 -23.74 4.81
C LEU A 421 8.86 -22.26 4.53
N LEU A 422 8.01 -21.36 5.02
CA LEU A 422 8.21 -19.92 4.86
C LEU A 422 9.23 -19.34 5.84
N ASP A 423 9.34 -19.86 7.05
CA ASP A 423 10.27 -19.36 8.06
C ASP A 423 11.74 -19.60 7.65
N VAL A 424 12.01 -20.77 7.09
CA VAL A 424 13.36 -21.13 6.60
C VAL A 424 13.75 -20.32 5.35
N ASN A 425 12.81 -20.09 4.43
CA ASN A 425 13.12 -19.55 3.11
C ASN A 425 12.79 -18.05 2.96
N TYR A 426 11.89 -17.52 3.78
CA TYR A 426 11.35 -16.15 3.75
C TYR A 426 11.10 -15.57 5.16
N PRO A 427 12.10 -15.56 6.07
CA PRO A 427 11.93 -15.02 7.41
C PRO A 427 11.53 -13.54 7.39
N GLY A 428 10.62 -13.15 8.27
CA GLY A 428 10.11 -11.76 8.39
C GLY A 428 9.20 -11.30 7.23
N SER A 429 8.87 -12.18 6.28
CA SER A 429 8.00 -11.82 5.17
C SER A 429 6.52 -11.68 5.58
N ALA A 430 5.76 -10.86 4.85
CA ALA A 430 4.31 -10.78 5.01
C ALA A 430 3.61 -12.14 4.79
N ALA A 431 4.16 -12.98 3.90
CA ALA A 431 3.68 -14.34 3.68
C ALA A 431 3.83 -15.22 4.94
N LEU A 432 4.97 -15.14 5.63
CA LEU A 432 5.19 -15.85 6.89
C LEU A 432 4.24 -15.36 7.98
N LEU A 433 4.06 -14.04 8.13
CA LEU A 433 3.14 -13.47 9.12
C LEU A 433 1.69 -13.94 8.86
N ASN A 434 1.27 -13.97 7.59
CA ASN A 434 -0.04 -14.51 7.22
C ASN A 434 -0.18 -16.00 7.59
N ALA A 435 0.82 -16.83 7.27
CA ALA A 435 0.81 -18.24 7.63
C ALA A 435 0.77 -18.47 9.15
N LYS A 436 1.53 -17.69 9.93
CA LYS A 436 1.50 -17.71 11.41
C LYS A 436 0.13 -17.29 11.94
N ALA A 437 -0.48 -16.24 11.37
CA ALA A 437 -1.81 -15.78 11.76
C ALA A 437 -2.91 -16.82 11.44
N ARG A 438 -2.82 -17.51 10.30
CA ARG A 438 -3.73 -18.63 9.96
C ARG A 438 -3.60 -19.78 10.96
N LEU A 439 -2.38 -20.16 11.32
CA LEU A 439 -2.11 -21.17 12.36
C LEU A 439 -2.67 -20.73 13.72
N ALA A 440 -2.42 -19.48 14.14
CA ALA A 440 -2.96 -18.93 15.38
C ALA A 440 -4.50 -18.95 15.40
N GLY A 441 -5.14 -18.58 14.29
CA GLY A 441 -6.59 -18.65 14.13
C GLY A 441 -7.14 -20.08 14.26
N PHE A 442 -6.45 -21.07 13.68
CA PHE A 442 -6.77 -22.48 13.86
C PHE A 442 -6.59 -22.95 15.31
N LEU A 443 -5.49 -22.56 15.96
CA LEU A 443 -5.23 -22.87 17.36
C LEU A 443 -6.34 -22.32 18.28
N ALA A 444 -6.81 -21.09 17.99
CA ALA A 444 -7.93 -20.49 18.71
C ALA A 444 -9.22 -21.32 18.55
N ARG A 445 -9.54 -21.77 17.33
CA ARG A 445 -10.75 -22.57 17.05
C ARG A 445 -10.66 -24.01 17.56
N SER A 446 -9.46 -24.56 17.69
CA SER A 446 -9.22 -25.90 18.27
C SER A 446 -9.09 -25.90 19.80
N GLY A 447 -9.26 -24.75 20.47
CA GLY A 447 -9.26 -24.64 21.93
C GLY A 447 -7.90 -24.34 22.57
N GLN A 448 -6.84 -24.18 21.77
CA GLN A 448 -5.50 -23.80 22.24
C GLN A 448 -5.37 -22.27 22.36
N LEU A 449 -6.24 -21.68 23.20
CA LEU A 449 -6.45 -20.23 23.27
C LEU A 449 -5.19 -19.45 23.66
N THR A 450 -4.46 -19.89 24.69
CA THR A 450 -3.25 -19.20 25.17
C THR A 450 -2.16 -19.16 24.09
N THR A 451 -1.90 -20.29 23.43
CA THR A 451 -0.90 -20.37 22.36
C THR A 451 -1.29 -19.48 21.17
N ALA A 452 -2.57 -19.51 20.79
CA ALA A 452 -3.09 -18.65 19.73
C ALA A 452 -2.93 -17.16 20.07
N GLU A 453 -3.25 -16.78 21.30
CA GLU A 453 -3.12 -15.40 21.79
C GLU A 453 -1.68 -14.92 21.75
N THR A 454 -0.73 -15.71 22.28
CA THR A 454 0.70 -15.39 22.23
C THR A 454 1.17 -15.22 20.80
N MET A 455 0.80 -16.13 19.89
CA MET A 455 1.18 -16.01 18.49
C MET A 455 0.60 -14.74 17.83
N PHE A 456 -0.66 -14.39 18.12
CA PHE A 456 -1.24 -13.16 17.59
C PHE A 456 -0.60 -11.90 18.17
N HIS A 457 -0.31 -11.89 19.47
CA HIS A 457 0.43 -10.82 20.13
C HIS A 457 1.80 -10.62 19.46
N ASP A 458 2.57 -11.71 19.27
CA ASP A 458 3.86 -11.66 18.59
C ASP A 458 3.74 -11.11 17.17
N ILE A 459 2.69 -11.49 16.43
CA ILE A 459 2.46 -10.99 15.06
C ILE A 459 2.18 -9.48 15.08
N VAL A 460 1.32 -9.00 15.97
CA VAL A 460 0.95 -7.58 16.11
C VAL A 460 2.16 -6.74 16.55
N HIS A 461 3.00 -7.27 17.42
CA HIS A 461 4.16 -6.57 17.99
C HIS A 461 5.51 -6.87 17.32
N SER A 462 5.55 -7.75 16.32
CA SER A 462 6.75 -8.02 15.51
C SER A 462 7.21 -6.85 14.63
N GLN A 463 6.64 -5.66 14.83
CA GLN A 463 6.86 -4.43 14.07
C GLN A 463 6.90 -4.67 12.55
N PRO A 464 5.86 -5.31 11.97
CA PRO A 464 5.78 -5.37 10.53
C PRO A 464 5.85 -3.95 10.00
N ASP A 465 6.62 -3.74 8.93
CA ASP A 465 6.49 -2.51 8.15
C ASP A 465 5.03 -2.45 7.69
N THR A 466 4.21 -1.67 8.40
CA THR A 466 2.76 -1.65 8.25
C THR A 466 2.37 -1.16 6.86
N SER A 467 3.28 -0.45 6.19
CA SER A 467 3.16 -0.02 4.79
C SER A 467 3.19 -1.17 3.78
N ASN A 468 3.72 -2.33 4.16
CA ASN A 468 3.85 -3.53 3.31
C ASN A 468 2.88 -4.66 3.69
N LEU A 469 2.02 -4.47 4.69
CA LEU A 469 0.99 -5.44 5.02
C LEU A 469 -0.11 -5.40 3.95
N PRO A 470 -0.45 -6.53 3.30
CA PRO A 470 -1.55 -6.55 2.36
C PRO A 470 -2.87 -6.26 3.10
N PRO A 471 -3.87 -5.59 2.49
CA PRO A 471 -5.15 -5.35 3.15
C PRO A 471 -5.86 -6.63 3.64
N SER A 472 -5.56 -7.77 3.02
CA SER A 472 -6.04 -9.09 3.47
C SER A 472 -5.54 -9.51 4.85
N PHE A 473 -4.51 -8.84 5.39
CA PHE A 473 -3.99 -9.07 6.74
C PHE A 473 -5.02 -8.76 7.83
N ALA A 474 -5.92 -7.80 7.60
CA ALA A 474 -7.02 -7.52 8.52
C ALA A 474 -7.88 -8.76 8.81
N ASN A 475 -8.13 -9.58 7.77
CA ASN A 475 -8.94 -10.79 7.88
C ASN A 475 -8.29 -11.86 8.76
N VAL A 476 -6.95 -11.96 8.78
CA VAL A 476 -6.25 -12.97 9.59
C VAL A 476 -6.08 -12.53 11.04
N LEU A 477 -6.14 -11.23 11.35
CA LEU A 477 -6.15 -10.72 12.72
C LEU A 477 -7.54 -10.72 13.38
N ARG A 478 -8.62 -10.85 12.59
CA ARG A 478 -10.00 -10.91 13.10
C ARG A 478 -10.21 -11.91 14.28
N PRO A 479 -9.68 -13.15 14.24
CA PRO A 479 -9.84 -14.08 15.36
C PRO A 479 -9.16 -13.62 16.65
N TYR A 480 -8.13 -12.78 16.56
CA TYR A 480 -7.47 -12.22 17.73
C TYR A 480 -8.39 -11.24 18.46
N VAL A 481 -9.02 -10.32 17.71
CA VAL A 481 -9.99 -9.37 18.27
C VAL A 481 -11.18 -10.11 18.89
N ASP A 482 -11.72 -11.15 18.23
CA ASP A 482 -12.78 -11.99 18.82
C ASP A 482 -12.36 -12.63 20.15
N LEU A 483 -11.10 -13.10 20.23
CA LEU A 483 -10.56 -13.74 21.42
C LEU A 483 -10.43 -12.74 22.58
N LEU A 484 -9.93 -11.54 22.28
CA LEU A 484 -9.78 -10.47 23.25
C LEU A 484 -11.12 -9.94 23.75
N LEU A 485 -12.13 -9.78 22.87
CA LEU A 485 -13.47 -9.34 23.24
C LEU A 485 -14.15 -10.29 24.24
N LYS A 486 -13.86 -11.60 24.19
CA LYS A 486 -14.38 -12.57 25.18
C LYS A 486 -13.84 -12.36 26.59
N LYS A 487 -12.75 -11.60 26.75
CA LYS A 487 -12.19 -11.25 28.06
C LYS A 487 -12.94 -10.09 28.74
N GLY A 488 -13.82 -9.39 28.01
CA GLY A 488 -14.47 -8.17 28.47
C GLY A 488 -13.54 -6.96 28.46
N ASP A 489 -13.97 -5.86 29.09
CA ASP A 489 -13.27 -4.56 29.08
C ASP A 489 -12.09 -4.51 30.09
N VAL A 490 -11.24 -5.53 30.06
CA VAL A 490 -10.00 -5.55 30.83
C VAL A 490 -8.98 -4.63 30.15
N PRO A 491 -8.32 -3.69 30.87
CA PRO A 491 -7.45 -2.69 30.25
C PRO A 491 -6.38 -3.25 29.30
N ALA A 492 -5.79 -4.39 29.65
CA ALA A 492 -4.80 -5.07 28.79
C ALA A 492 -5.43 -5.59 27.48
N ALA A 493 -6.63 -6.16 27.55
CA ALA A 493 -7.35 -6.63 26.36
C ALA A 493 -7.79 -5.45 25.48
N SER A 494 -8.30 -4.37 26.07
CA SER A 494 -8.66 -3.14 25.34
C SER A 494 -7.44 -2.52 24.64
N ALA A 495 -6.28 -2.48 25.29
CA ALA A 495 -5.05 -1.98 24.68
C ALA A 495 -4.58 -2.85 23.49
N GLU A 496 -4.68 -4.17 23.61
CA GLU A 496 -4.36 -5.10 22.52
C GLU A 496 -5.36 -5.00 21.36
N ILE A 497 -6.67 -4.87 21.63
CA ILE A 497 -7.69 -4.63 20.60
C ILE A 497 -7.39 -3.32 19.87
N PHE A 498 -7.10 -2.25 20.62
CA PHE A 498 -6.76 -0.95 20.04
C PHE A 498 -5.51 -1.02 19.15
N THR A 499 -4.49 -1.78 19.57
CA THR A 499 -3.25 -1.95 18.78
C THR A 499 -3.52 -2.79 17.53
N ALA A 500 -4.16 -3.95 17.66
CA ALA A 500 -4.45 -4.86 16.55
C ALA A 500 -5.35 -4.21 15.49
N THR A 501 -6.35 -3.44 15.91
CA THR A 501 -7.29 -2.76 15.00
C THR A 501 -6.67 -1.59 14.24
N GLN A 502 -5.55 -1.02 14.69
CA GLN A 502 -4.80 -0.04 13.92
C GLN A 502 -3.99 -0.67 12.77
N LEU A 503 -3.68 -1.98 12.86
CA LEU A 503 -3.04 -2.75 11.79
C LEU A 503 -4.04 -3.25 10.73
N MET A 504 -5.35 -3.14 11.01
CA MET A 504 -6.43 -3.52 10.10
C MET A 504 -6.77 -2.35 9.16
N VAL A 505 -5.79 -1.96 8.33
CA VAL A 505 -5.95 -0.81 7.42
C VAL A 505 -6.90 -1.15 6.27
N ARG A 506 -7.86 -0.27 6.02
CA ARG A 506 -8.75 -0.37 4.85
C ARG A 506 -7.96 -0.29 3.54
N PRO A 507 -8.33 -1.05 2.49
CA PRO A 507 -7.68 -0.96 1.17
C PRO A 507 -7.63 0.47 0.59
N GLY A 508 -8.75 1.20 0.63
CA GLY A 508 -8.82 2.58 0.11
C GLY A 508 -7.93 3.58 0.85
N LEU A 509 -7.78 3.41 2.16
CA LEU A 509 -6.88 4.24 2.97
C LEU A 509 -5.41 3.97 2.64
N ALA A 510 -5.03 2.69 2.53
CA ALA A 510 -3.69 2.29 2.12
C ALA A 510 -3.31 2.89 0.75
N GLN A 511 -4.27 2.96 -0.18
CA GLN A 511 -4.08 3.59 -1.49
C GLN A 511 -3.80 5.10 -1.38
N THR A 512 -4.63 5.84 -0.63
CA THR A 512 -4.43 7.29 -0.42
C THR A 512 -3.09 7.58 0.26
N GLN A 513 -2.73 6.81 1.28
CA GLN A 513 -1.44 6.94 1.96
C GLN A 513 -0.26 6.66 1.01
N ALA A 514 -0.37 5.64 0.14
CA ALA A 514 0.67 5.35 -0.84
C ALA A 514 0.86 6.49 -1.86
N VAL A 515 -0.22 7.11 -2.32
CA VAL A 515 -0.15 8.28 -3.20
C VAL A 515 0.50 9.46 -2.50
N LEU A 516 0.06 9.79 -1.28
CA LEU A 516 0.63 10.91 -0.51
C LEU A 516 2.09 10.66 -0.12
N ALA A 517 2.44 9.42 0.23
CA ALA A 517 3.82 9.06 0.55
C ALA A 517 4.72 9.23 -0.68
N ARG A 518 4.22 8.90 -1.88
CA ARG A 518 4.89 9.18 -3.16
C ARG A 518 5.13 10.67 -3.36
N GLU A 519 4.10 11.50 -3.19
CA GLU A 519 4.23 12.96 -3.34
C GLU A 519 5.21 13.56 -2.32
N LEU A 520 5.02 13.26 -1.02
CA LEU A 520 5.92 13.72 0.04
C LEU A 520 7.35 13.33 -0.25
N ASN A 521 7.56 12.11 -0.67
CA ASN A 521 8.89 11.65 -0.94
C ASN A 521 9.49 12.38 -2.17
N GLY A 522 8.72 12.52 -3.25
CA GLY A 522 9.17 13.07 -4.54
C GLY A 522 9.48 14.56 -4.48
N GLY A 523 9.00 15.23 -3.43
CA GLY A 523 9.33 16.61 -3.13
C GLY A 523 10.83 16.84 -2.85
N THR A 524 11.22 18.10 -2.99
CA THR A 524 12.60 18.58 -2.79
C THR A 524 12.80 19.26 -1.44
N ASP A 525 11.74 19.38 -0.63
CA ASP A 525 11.75 20.09 0.64
C ASP A 525 12.38 19.27 1.79
N ASP A 526 12.46 19.91 2.96
CA ASP A 526 13.01 19.33 4.18
C ASP A 526 12.22 18.13 4.69
N ALA A 527 10.89 18.14 4.56
CA ALA A 527 10.03 17.04 4.94
C ALA A 527 10.31 15.82 4.07
N SER A 528 10.42 16.03 2.76
CA SER A 528 10.80 15.01 1.78
C SER A 528 12.17 14.43 2.08
N ARG A 529 13.17 15.28 2.38
CA ARG A 529 14.52 14.84 2.75
C ARG A 529 14.52 13.97 4.01
N LEU A 530 13.88 14.43 5.08
CA LEU A 530 13.82 13.69 6.33
C LEU A 530 12.99 12.40 6.16
N PHE A 531 11.96 12.40 5.31
CA PHE A 531 11.14 11.22 5.07
C PHE A 531 11.97 10.11 4.43
N ARG A 532 12.76 10.46 3.40
CA ARG A 532 13.75 9.56 2.80
C ARG A 532 14.77 9.02 3.81
N GLN A 533 15.23 9.88 4.72
CA GLN A 533 16.13 9.46 5.81
C GLN A 533 15.45 8.47 6.76
N SER A 534 14.19 8.70 7.15
CA SER A 534 13.45 7.81 8.06
C SER A 534 13.26 6.41 7.48
N VAL A 535 12.92 6.32 6.20
CA VAL A 535 12.77 5.04 5.48
C VAL A 535 14.11 4.30 5.42
N THR A 536 15.21 5.03 5.22
CA THR A 536 16.56 4.45 5.19
C THR A 536 16.94 3.87 6.55
N LEU A 537 16.71 4.62 7.64
CA LEU A 537 17.02 4.20 9.00
C LEU A 537 16.18 3.00 9.44
N SER A 538 14.88 2.98 9.14
CA SER A 538 14.01 1.82 9.43
C SER A 538 14.55 0.52 8.83
N ARG A 539 15.02 0.56 7.57
CA ARG A 539 15.60 -0.62 6.91
C ARG A 539 16.92 -1.07 7.56
N GLN A 540 17.76 -0.13 7.97
CA GLN A 540 19.02 -0.43 8.65
C GLN A 540 18.78 -1.10 10.01
N VAL A 541 17.82 -0.58 10.78
CA VAL A 541 17.41 -1.14 12.07
C VAL A 541 16.90 -2.56 11.91
N GLU A 542 15.97 -2.80 10.98
CA GLU A 542 15.42 -4.15 10.77
C GLU A 542 16.46 -5.15 10.30
N SER A 543 17.32 -4.76 9.35
CA SER A 543 18.40 -5.63 8.92
C SER A 543 19.41 -5.91 10.04
N GLY A 544 19.70 -4.93 10.90
CA GLY A 544 20.58 -5.09 12.05
C GLY A 544 19.98 -6.04 13.10
N ARG A 545 18.68 -5.95 13.36
CA ARG A 545 17.94 -6.85 14.28
C ARG A 545 17.97 -8.30 13.79
N ILE A 546 17.68 -8.55 12.52
CA ILE A 546 17.70 -9.91 11.94
C ILE A 546 19.09 -10.53 12.04
N GLN A 547 20.13 -9.76 11.73
CA GLN A 547 21.52 -10.24 11.83
C GLN A 547 21.92 -10.51 13.28
N LEU A 548 21.49 -9.68 14.23
CA LEU A 548 21.76 -9.86 15.65
C LEU A 548 21.02 -11.09 16.20
N ALA A 549 19.76 -11.28 15.82
CA ALA A 549 18.96 -12.47 16.18
C ALA A 549 19.66 -13.76 15.73
N ARG A 550 20.11 -13.82 14.47
CA ARG A 550 20.86 -14.97 13.95
C ARG A 550 22.15 -15.27 14.72
N LEU A 551 22.89 -14.24 15.14
CA LEU A 551 24.12 -14.41 15.92
C LEU A 551 23.85 -14.80 17.37
N THR A 552 22.67 -14.46 17.92
CA THR A 552 22.29 -14.73 19.31
C THR A 552 21.61 -16.09 19.49
N ASP A 553 21.01 -16.65 18.44
CA ASP A 553 20.44 -18.01 18.44
C ASP A 553 21.49 -19.13 18.31
N ILE A 554 22.77 -18.78 18.17
CA ILE A 554 23.86 -19.77 18.13
C ILE A 554 24.06 -20.35 19.53
N ALA A 555 23.81 -21.66 19.69
CA ALA A 555 23.89 -22.34 20.99
C ALA A 555 25.28 -22.27 21.65
N ASN A 556 26.37 -22.14 20.87
CA ASN A 556 27.75 -21.99 21.35
C ASN A 556 28.55 -21.03 20.44
N PRO A 557 28.43 -19.70 20.62
CA PRO A 557 29.07 -18.72 19.73
C PRO A 557 30.58 -18.63 19.99
N SER A 558 31.36 -18.52 18.92
CA SER A 558 32.80 -18.27 18.96
C SER A 558 33.12 -16.85 19.47
N PRO A 559 34.37 -16.58 19.94
CA PRO A 559 34.79 -15.23 20.33
C PRO A 559 34.61 -14.16 19.24
N GLU A 560 34.75 -14.56 17.98
CA GLU A 560 34.56 -13.70 16.81
C GLU A 560 33.08 -13.36 16.59
N GLU A 561 32.18 -14.35 16.71
CA GLU A 561 30.74 -14.13 16.63
C GLU A 561 30.24 -13.26 17.79
N MET A 562 30.80 -13.41 19.00
CA MET A 562 30.51 -12.53 20.14
C MET A 562 31.02 -11.10 19.95
N ALA A 563 32.16 -10.91 19.27
CA ALA A 563 32.67 -9.58 18.93
C ALA A 563 31.78 -8.93 17.86
N ARG A 564 31.38 -9.70 16.85
CA ARG A 564 30.50 -9.26 15.78
C ARG A 564 29.10 -8.87 16.27
N ALA A 565 28.51 -9.67 17.16
CA ALA A 565 27.25 -9.34 17.79
C ALA A 565 27.35 -8.05 18.63
N ARG A 566 28.50 -7.76 19.25
CA ARG A 566 28.72 -6.50 19.99
C ARG A 566 28.80 -5.29 19.07
N VAL A 567 29.57 -5.37 17.98
CA VAL A 567 29.68 -4.29 16.98
C VAL A 567 28.32 -4.01 16.34
N LEU A 568 27.63 -5.08 15.93
CA LEU A 568 26.31 -4.96 15.33
C LEU A 568 25.28 -4.36 16.30
N ARG A 569 25.32 -4.74 17.59
CA ARG A 569 24.46 -4.15 18.62
C ARG A 569 24.74 -2.65 18.82
N ALA A 570 26.00 -2.23 18.76
CA ALA A 570 26.36 -0.81 18.88
C ALA A 570 25.90 0.00 17.66
N SER A 571 26.10 -0.53 16.46
CA SER A 571 25.63 0.06 15.20
C SER A 571 24.10 0.18 15.17
N LEU A 572 23.40 -0.91 15.54
CA LEU A 572 21.94 -0.92 15.66
C LEU A 572 21.44 0.15 16.64
N GLY A 573 22.04 0.24 17.83
CA GLY A 573 21.68 1.26 18.81
C GLY A 573 21.94 2.71 18.34
N GLN A 574 22.87 2.92 17.42
CA GLN A 574 23.08 4.23 16.79
C GLN A 574 22.01 4.52 15.73
N SER A 575 21.74 3.57 14.83
CA SER A 575 20.67 3.71 13.83
C SER A 575 19.29 3.90 14.48
N GLU A 576 18.99 3.23 15.59
CA GLU A 576 17.74 3.41 16.34
C GLU A 576 17.61 4.83 16.93
N LYS A 577 18.70 5.42 17.43
CA LYS A 577 18.71 6.81 17.93
C LYS A 577 18.50 7.82 16.80
N GLU A 578 19.16 7.62 15.67
CA GLU A 578 19.01 8.49 14.49
C GLU A 578 17.60 8.39 13.90
N GLN A 579 17.02 7.18 13.89
CA GLN A 579 15.64 6.95 13.45
C GLN A 579 14.67 7.75 14.30
N LEU A 580 14.81 7.67 15.63
CA LEU A 580 13.98 8.41 16.57
C LEU A 580 14.11 9.93 16.39
N ALA A 581 15.33 10.44 16.21
CA ALA A 581 15.56 11.86 15.96
C ALA A 581 14.93 12.33 14.63
N THR A 582 15.06 11.52 13.59
CA THR A 582 14.49 11.81 12.26
C THR A 582 12.95 11.79 12.30
N GLN A 583 12.35 10.79 12.94
CA GLN A 583 10.89 10.70 13.15
C GLN A 583 10.36 11.87 13.97
N ALA A 584 11.08 12.27 15.02
CA ALA A 584 10.73 13.44 15.81
C ALA A 584 10.73 14.72 14.97
N ALA A 585 11.76 14.94 14.15
CA ALA A 585 11.81 16.08 13.23
C ALA A 585 10.66 16.02 12.20
N LEU A 586 10.43 14.85 11.61
CA LEU A 586 9.36 14.62 10.63
C LEU A 586 7.96 14.91 11.17
N SER A 587 7.72 14.59 12.44
CA SER A 587 6.42 14.81 13.08
C SER A 587 5.96 16.28 13.05
N SER A 588 6.90 17.21 12.86
CA SER A 588 6.62 18.65 12.73
C SER A 588 5.99 19.01 11.37
N PHE A 589 6.19 18.20 10.32
CA PHE A 589 5.72 18.49 8.98
C PHE A 589 4.31 17.93 8.73
N PRO A 590 3.31 18.77 8.35
CA PRO A 590 1.95 18.31 8.08
C PRO A 590 1.86 17.22 7.00
N ARG A 591 2.68 17.33 5.95
CA ARG A 591 2.74 16.36 4.85
C ARG A 591 3.12 14.96 5.33
N TYR A 592 4.04 14.85 6.30
CA TYR A 592 4.40 13.57 6.91
C TYR A 592 3.29 12.99 7.79
N ARG A 593 2.60 13.84 8.54
CA ARG A 593 1.47 13.44 9.38
C ARG A 593 0.34 12.79 8.58
N ALA A 594 0.10 13.26 7.36
CA ALA A 594 -0.92 12.69 6.47
C ALA A 594 -0.59 11.28 5.95
N VAL A 595 0.70 10.88 5.95
CA VAL A 595 1.17 9.59 5.39
C VAL A 595 1.62 8.57 6.42
N SER A 596 1.86 8.98 7.67
CA SER A 596 2.38 8.09 8.72
C SER A 596 1.41 6.93 8.99
N SER A 597 1.93 5.70 8.97
CA SER A 597 1.22 4.45 9.28
C SER A 597 1.57 3.88 10.67
N GLU A 598 2.15 4.71 11.54
CA GLU A 598 2.52 4.33 12.90
C GLU A 598 1.28 4.19 13.79
N VAL A 599 1.28 3.14 14.61
CA VAL A 599 0.25 2.92 15.63
C VAL A 599 0.58 3.73 16.89
N ILE A 600 -0.44 4.20 17.61
CA ILE A 600 -0.27 4.81 18.94
C ILE A 600 -0.73 3.84 20.03
N PRO A 601 -0.17 3.88 21.25
CA PRO A 601 -0.70 3.14 22.38
C PRO A 601 -2.03 3.75 22.84
N LEU A 602 -2.92 2.92 23.39
CA LEU A 602 -4.22 3.34 23.92
C LEU A 602 -4.07 4.47 24.96
N THR A 603 -3.06 4.38 25.82
CA THR A 603 -2.77 5.37 26.86
C THR A 603 -2.44 6.74 26.30
N GLU A 604 -1.81 6.82 25.12
CA GLU A 604 -1.55 8.10 24.46
C GLU A 604 -2.88 8.72 24.01
N LEU A 605 -3.78 7.96 23.39
CA LEU A 605 -5.09 8.47 22.99
C LEU A 605 -5.89 8.97 24.21
N GLN A 606 -5.94 8.19 25.29
CA GLN A 606 -6.64 8.58 26.53
C GLN A 606 -6.10 9.88 27.14
N THR A 607 -4.78 10.10 27.08
CA THR A 607 -4.13 11.32 27.59
C THR A 607 -4.47 12.55 26.75
N ILE A 608 -4.70 12.37 25.46
CA ILE A 608 -4.97 13.45 24.49
C ILE A 608 -6.44 13.89 24.52
N LEU A 609 -7.35 13.00 24.92
CA LEU A 609 -8.78 13.30 25.05
C LEU A 609 -9.06 14.24 26.23
N ARG A 610 -9.90 15.25 26.00
CA ARG A 610 -10.34 16.20 27.03
C ARG A 610 -11.49 15.60 27.87
N PRO A 611 -11.74 16.12 29.08
CA PRO A 611 -12.94 15.76 29.84
C PRO A 611 -14.22 16.02 29.03
N GLY A 612 -15.09 15.02 28.96
CA GLY A 612 -16.32 15.06 28.16
C GLY A 612 -16.15 14.69 26.69
N GLU A 613 -14.93 14.32 26.25
CA GLU A 613 -14.71 13.73 24.93
C GLU A 613 -14.78 12.21 24.96
N ALA A 614 -15.35 11.63 23.90
CA ALA A 614 -15.31 10.19 23.62
C ALA A 614 -14.84 9.96 22.18
N TYR A 615 -13.84 9.12 22.00
CA TYR A 615 -13.37 8.68 20.69
C TYR A 615 -14.05 7.36 20.33
N TYR A 616 -14.91 7.37 19.32
CA TYR A 616 -15.63 6.19 18.83
C TYR A 616 -14.99 5.73 17.52
N ARG A 617 -14.42 4.52 17.52
CA ARG A 617 -13.78 3.91 16.35
C ARG A 617 -14.63 2.77 15.82
N MET A 618 -14.88 2.74 14.52
CA MET A 618 -15.41 1.58 13.80
C MET A 618 -14.31 0.83 13.07
N ILE A 619 -14.42 -0.50 13.02
CA ILE A 619 -13.60 -1.35 12.15
C ILE A 619 -14.48 -2.38 11.44
N VAL A 620 -14.43 -2.40 10.11
CA VAL A 620 -15.14 -3.37 9.27
C VAL A 620 -14.14 -4.39 8.69
N VAL A 621 -14.32 -5.67 9.01
CA VAL A 621 -13.46 -6.76 8.51
C VAL A 621 -14.31 -7.90 7.95
N GLY A 622 -14.36 -7.99 6.62
CA GLY A 622 -15.29 -8.85 5.91
C GLY A 622 -16.73 -8.42 6.20
N ASP A 623 -17.55 -9.35 6.68
CA ASP A 623 -18.96 -9.08 7.03
C ASP A 623 -19.16 -8.68 8.51
N ARG A 624 -18.09 -8.52 9.29
CA ARG A 624 -18.18 -8.17 10.71
C ARG A 624 -17.81 -6.73 10.95
N VAL A 625 -18.59 -6.10 11.83
CA VAL A 625 -18.36 -4.74 12.31
C VAL A 625 -17.98 -4.77 13.79
N TYR A 626 -16.87 -4.13 14.12
CA TYR A 626 -16.40 -3.91 15.48
C TYR A 626 -16.42 -2.42 15.79
N ALA A 627 -16.57 -2.09 17.06
CA ALA A 627 -16.45 -0.73 17.54
C ALA A 627 -15.74 -0.66 18.89
N MET A 628 -15.11 0.48 19.14
CA MET A 628 -14.44 0.78 20.39
C MET A 628 -14.70 2.23 20.78
N VAL A 629 -15.11 2.45 22.03
CA VAL A 629 -15.22 3.79 22.63
C VAL A 629 -14.11 3.98 23.63
N VAL A 630 -13.35 5.06 23.45
CA VAL A 630 -12.25 5.46 24.33
C VAL A 630 -12.59 6.80 24.96
N THR A 631 -12.52 6.87 26.28
CA THR A 631 -12.62 8.10 27.07
C THR A 631 -11.29 8.31 27.82
N PRO A 632 -11.07 9.46 28.48
CA PRO A 632 -9.85 9.67 29.26
C PRO A 632 -9.60 8.61 30.34
N GLY A 633 -10.65 7.94 30.84
CA GLY A 633 -10.55 6.98 31.94
C GLY A 633 -10.87 5.53 31.59
N ALA A 634 -11.51 5.26 30.44
CA ALA A 634 -12.01 3.93 30.11
C ALA A 634 -11.92 3.64 28.61
N ALA A 635 -12.04 2.37 28.27
CA ALA A 635 -12.06 1.90 26.89
C ALA A 635 -12.93 0.64 26.80
N HIS A 636 -14.06 0.75 26.10
CA HIS A 636 -15.02 -0.33 25.92
C HIS A 636 -15.03 -0.78 24.45
N SER A 637 -15.07 -2.08 24.22
CA SER A 637 -15.06 -2.64 22.85
C SER A 637 -16.17 -3.66 22.64
N ALA A 638 -16.78 -3.65 21.46
CA ALA A 638 -17.83 -4.59 21.13
C ALA A 638 -17.75 -5.03 19.67
N ARG A 639 -18.21 -6.25 19.41
CA ARG A 639 -18.67 -6.65 18.08
C ARG A 639 -20.13 -6.21 17.94
N LEU A 640 -20.44 -5.45 16.90
CA LEU A 640 -21.79 -4.98 16.63
C LEU A 640 -22.66 -6.10 16.04
N SER A 641 -23.98 -6.00 16.23
CA SER A 641 -24.94 -6.96 15.71
C SER A 641 -25.15 -6.84 14.20
N VAL A 642 -24.99 -5.63 13.66
CA VAL A 642 -25.13 -5.34 12.24
C VAL A 642 -23.96 -5.91 11.44
N THR A 643 -24.24 -6.46 10.26
CA THR A 643 -23.21 -6.87 9.31
C THR A 643 -22.79 -5.73 8.38
N SER A 644 -21.66 -5.87 7.69
CA SER A 644 -21.21 -4.80 6.79
C SER A 644 -22.15 -4.60 5.60
N SER A 645 -22.74 -5.70 5.08
CA SER A 645 -23.75 -5.64 4.02
C SER A 645 -25.04 -4.96 4.49
N GLN A 646 -25.55 -5.35 5.67
CA GLN A 646 -26.75 -4.73 6.24
C GLN A 646 -26.55 -3.24 6.47
N LEU A 647 -25.42 -2.85 7.05
CA LEU A 647 -25.08 -1.45 7.28
C LEU A 647 -24.99 -0.66 5.97
N ALA A 648 -24.44 -1.26 4.91
CA ALA A 648 -24.39 -0.64 3.58
C ALA A 648 -25.79 -0.41 3.00
N ASP A 649 -26.67 -1.40 3.09
CA ASP A 649 -28.06 -1.29 2.61
C ASP A 649 -28.86 -0.24 3.39
N GLN A 650 -28.68 -0.20 4.72
CA GLN A 650 -29.33 0.79 5.59
C GLN A 650 -28.83 2.22 5.30
N VAL A 651 -27.51 2.41 5.17
CA VAL A 651 -26.93 3.72 4.79
C VAL A 651 -27.46 4.14 3.43
N GLN A 652 -27.49 3.24 2.45
CA GLN A 652 -27.99 3.56 1.12
C GLN A 652 -29.47 3.97 1.17
N SER A 653 -30.30 3.21 1.89
CA SER A 653 -31.73 3.51 2.08
C SER A 653 -31.95 4.87 2.74
N LEU A 654 -31.19 5.21 3.80
CA LEU A 654 -31.26 6.55 4.39
C LEU A 654 -30.83 7.64 3.41
N ARG A 655 -29.73 7.43 2.68
CA ARG A 655 -29.25 8.40 1.69
C ARG A 655 -30.26 8.67 0.59
N ASP A 656 -31.01 7.65 0.16
CA ASP A 656 -32.06 7.81 -0.85
C ASP A 656 -33.24 8.67 -0.34
N THR A 657 -33.48 8.72 0.98
CA THR A 657 -34.42 9.70 1.57
C THR A 657 -33.84 11.11 1.67
N ILE A 658 -32.51 11.22 1.84
CA ILE A 658 -31.82 12.51 1.95
C ILE A 658 -31.77 13.23 0.61
N SER A 659 -31.29 12.56 -0.42
CA SER A 659 -31.11 13.14 -1.74
C SER A 659 -30.89 12.07 -2.81
N THR A 660 -31.79 12.00 -3.77
CA THR A 660 -31.64 11.18 -4.98
C THR A 660 -31.74 12.02 -6.24
N ILE A 661 -31.33 11.47 -7.38
CA ILE A 661 -31.50 12.10 -8.70
C ILE A 661 -32.60 11.33 -9.42
N ASP A 662 -33.74 11.99 -9.65
CA ASP A 662 -34.85 11.47 -10.45
C ASP A 662 -35.03 12.34 -11.69
N ASN A 663 -35.04 11.72 -12.88
CA ASN A 663 -35.12 12.39 -14.18
C ASN A 663 -34.11 13.56 -14.36
N GLY A 664 -32.90 13.43 -13.79
CA GLY A 664 -31.86 14.46 -13.84
C GLY A 664 -32.06 15.62 -12.87
N GLN A 665 -33.12 15.60 -12.06
CA GLN A 665 -33.37 16.57 -11.00
C GLN A 665 -33.15 15.97 -9.62
N ARG A 666 -32.56 16.75 -8.72
CA ARG A 666 -32.34 16.33 -7.34
C ARG A 666 -33.65 16.41 -6.56
N THR A 667 -34.06 15.30 -5.98
CA THR A 667 -35.33 15.18 -5.25
C THR A 667 -35.06 14.67 -3.83
N THR A 668 -35.85 15.14 -2.87
CA THR A 668 -35.84 14.71 -1.47
C THR A 668 -37.15 14.01 -1.13
N TYR A 669 -37.10 13.03 -0.24
CA TYR A 669 -38.26 12.31 0.27
C TYR A 669 -38.35 12.51 1.79
N PRO A 670 -39.48 12.20 2.45
CA PRO A 670 -39.50 12.18 3.91
C PRO A 670 -38.38 11.29 4.46
N PHE A 671 -37.53 11.86 5.31
CA PHE A 671 -36.42 11.15 5.95
C PHE A 671 -36.92 9.98 6.80
N ASP A 672 -36.28 8.81 6.68
CA ASP A 672 -36.65 7.61 7.45
C ASP A 672 -36.11 7.69 8.89
N VAL A 673 -36.91 8.31 9.76
CA VAL A 673 -36.61 8.51 11.19
C VAL A 673 -36.50 7.17 11.94
N ALA A 674 -37.27 6.15 11.54
CA ALA A 674 -37.28 4.86 12.21
C ALA A 674 -36.00 4.06 11.87
N LEU A 675 -35.60 4.03 10.60
CA LEU A 675 -34.35 3.41 10.18
C LEU A 675 -33.13 4.12 10.81
N SER A 676 -33.18 5.46 10.90
CA SER A 676 -32.14 6.23 11.59
C SER A 676 -32.02 5.86 13.07
N HIS A 677 -33.14 5.65 13.77
CA HIS A 677 -33.11 5.17 15.15
C HIS A 677 -32.60 3.73 15.28
N GLN A 678 -33.00 2.84 14.37
CA GLN A 678 -32.47 1.47 14.33
C GLN A 678 -30.95 1.47 14.18
N MET A 679 -30.41 2.26 13.25
CA MET A 679 -28.97 2.39 13.06
C MET A 679 -28.27 2.96 14.29
N TYR A 680 -28.89 3.94 14.99
CA TYR A 680 -28.36 4.43 16.27
C TYR A 680 -28.21 3.31 17.30
N GLN A 681 -29.23 2.45 17.46
CA GLN A 681 -29.19 1.33 18.39
C GLN A 681 -28.12 0.29 18.01
N GLU A 682 -28.01 -0.04 16.73
CA GLU A 682 -27.05 -1.03 16.22
C GLU A 682 -25.60 -0.56 16.37
N LEU A 683 -25.34 0.74 16.16
CA LEU A 683 -24.01 1.34 16.24
C LEU A 683 -23.64 1.69 17.69
N PHE A 684 -24.49 2.46 18.37
CA PHE A 684 -24.15 3.09 19.64
C PHE A 684 -24.75 2.38 20.87
N GLY A 685 -25.69 1.44 20.68
CA GLY A 685 -26.37 0.74 21.76
C GLY A 685 -25.44 0.07 22.78
N PRO A 686 -24.39 -0.68 22.36
CA PRO A 686 -23.42 -1.27 23.29
C PRO A 686 -22.67 -0.25 24.16
N PHE A 687 -22.68 1.03 23.78
CA PHE A 687 -21.94 2.12 24.41
C PHE A 687 -22.85 3.25 24.88
N ALA A 688 -24.15 3.00 25.06
CA ALA A 688 -25.15 4.04 25.30
C ALA A 688 -24.79 4.99 26.47
N SER A 689 -24.19 4.46 27.55
CA SER A 689 -23.73 5.28 28.67
C SER A 689 -22.56 6.19 28.31
N ASP A 690 -21.58 5.68 27.55
CA ASP A 690 -20.42 6.48 27.13
C ASP A 690 -20.87 7.61 26.21
N ILE A 691 -21.74 7.29 25.24
CA ILE A 691 -22.27 8.26 24.27
C ILE A 691 -23.11 9.32 24.97
N ALA A 692 -24.04 8.94 25.85
CA ALA A 692 -24.87 9.89 26.58
C ALA A 692 -24.07 10.82 27.51
N SER A 693 -22.89 10.38 27.98
CA SER A 693 -22.00 11.19 28.83
C SER A 693 -21.06 12.10 28.04
N ALA A 694 -20.84 11.80 26.75
CA ALA A 694 -19.95 12.56 25.90
C ALA A 694 -20.61 13.89 25.53
N ARG A 695 -19.90 15.00 25.73
CA ARG A 695 -20.30 16.28 25.14
C ARG A 695 -19.84 16.37 23.69
N HIS A 696 -18.66 15.81 23.40
CA HIS A 696 -18.05 15.81 22.08
C HIS A 696 -17.68 14.38 21.70
N LEU A 697 -18.29 13.89 20.63
CA LEU A 697 -18.01 12.59 20.04
C LEU A 697 -17.06 12.75 18.85
N ILE A 698 -15.87 12.17 18.96
CA ILE A 698 -14.91 12.06 17.87
C ILE A 698 -15.15 10.71 17.19
N PHE A 699 -15.80 10.73 16.04
CA PHE A 699 -16.23 9.55 15.30
C PHE A 699 -15.22 9.18 14.21
N GLU A 700 -14.64 7.99 14.27
CA GLU A 700 -13.82 7.40 13.20
C GLU A 700 -14.67 6.35 12.45
N PRO A 701 -15.33 6.75 11.34
CA PRO A 701 -16.20 5.87 10.57
C PRO A 701 -15.41 4.79 9.81
N ASP A 702 -16.11 3.70 9.51
CA ASP A 702 -15.64 2.63 8.63
C ASP A 702 -16.77 2.06 7.76
N GLY A 703 -16.41 1.47 6.63
CA GLY A 703 -17.31 1.00 5.58
C GLY A 703 -18.32 2.08 5.18
N ALA A 704 -19.59 1.67 5.03
CA ALA A 704 -20.65 2.54 4.56
C ALA A 704 -20.88 3.82 5.39
N MET A 705 -20.48 3.84 6.68
CA MET A 705 -20.60 5.05 7.50
C MET A 705 -19.71 6.20 7.05
N LEU A 706 -18.71 5.97 6.18
CA LEU A 706 -17.96 7.04 5.51
C LEU A 706 -18.86 7.93 4.64
N ARG A 707 -20.00 7.40 4.21
CA ARG A 707 -20.98 8.09 3.35
C ARG A 707 -22.09 8.76 4.16
N LEU A 708 -22.14 8.61 5.49
CA LEU A 708 -23.25 9.10 6.31
C LEU A 708 -22.74 9.79 7.59
N PRO A 709 -23.03 11.08 7.77
CA PRO A 709 -22.77 11.77 9.03
C PRO A 709 -23.45 11.07 10.22
N ALA A 710 -22.75 10.84 11.33
CA ALA A 710 -23.37 10.24 12.52
C ALA A 710 -24.37 11.19 13.22
N ASN A 711 -24.27 12.51 12.97
CA ASN A 711 -25.06 13.53 13.64
C ASN A 711 -26.57 13.49 13.30
N LEU A 712 -26.96 12.82 12.20
CA LEU A 712 -28.37 12.59 11.81
C LEU A 712 -29.01 11.33 12.40
N LEU A 713 -28.28 10.56 13.22
CA LEU A 713 -28.86 9.40 13.88
C LEU A 713 -29.80 9.81 15.02
N VAL A 714 -30.93 9.12 15.14
CA VAL A 714 -32.00 9.45 16.11
C VAL A 714 -31.78 8.68 17.41
N MET A 715 -31.68 9.39 18.53
CA MET A 715 -31.28 8.79 19.80
C MET A 715 -32.40 8.05 20.54
N ASP A 716 -33.67 8.46 20.36
CA ASP A 716 -34.77 7.93 21.17
C ASP A 716 -36.00 7.51 20.35
N GLN A 717 -36.74 6.54 20.90
CA GLN A 717 -37.99 6.05 20.32
C GLN A 717 -39.14 7.05 20.47
N ALA A 718 -39.12 7.90 21.50
CA ALA A 718 -40.20 8.83 21.80
C ALA A 718 -40.39 9.87 20.67
N SER A 719 -39.28 10.34 20.10
CA SER A 719 -39.26 11.26 18.96
C SER A 719 -39.67 10.58 17.66
N VAL A 720 -39.30 9.31 17.45
CA VAL A 720 -39.79 8.48 16.34
C VAL A 720 -41.33 8.40 16.38
N ASP A 721 -41.88 8.03 17.54
CA ASP A 721 -43.34 7.89 17.72
C ASP A 721 -44.07 9.23 17.53
N ALA A 722 -43.49 10.33 18.02
CA ALA A 722 -44.03 11.67 17.87
C ALA A 722 -44.01 12.15 16.40
N TYR A 723 -42.91 11.87 15.68
CA TYR A 723 -42.81 12.15 14.25
C TYR A 723 -43.82 11.32 13.46
N GLN A 724 -43.93 10.01 13.72
CA GLN A 724 -44.85 9.14 12.98
C GLN A 724 -46.31 9.61 13.12
N LYS A 725 -46.72 10.01 14.32
CA LYS A 725 -48.06 10.60 14.56
C LYS A 725 -48.27 11.86 13.72
N ARG A 726 -47.26 12.71 13.58
CA ARG A 726 -47.30 13.94 12.78
C ARG A 726 -47.33 13.65 11.29
N ALA A 727 -46.45 12.78 10.81
CA ALA A 727 -46.36 12.40 9.40
C ALA A 727 -47.67 11.76 8.90
N ASN A 728 -48.34 10.97 9.74
CA ASN A 728 -49.64 10.36 9.44
C ASN A 728 -50.79 11.37 9.27
N ALA A 729 -50.61 12.64 9.68
CA ALA A 729 -51.61 13.68 9.48
C ALA A 729 -51.69 14.19 8.01
N GLY A 730 -50.74 13.80 7.15
CA GLY A 730 -50.73 14.10 5.72
C GLY A 730 -50.19 15.49 5.34
N GLY A 731 -50.00 15.70 4.04
CA GLY A 731 -49.46 16.96 3.49
C GLY A 731 -48.00 17.21 3.87
N ASN A 732 -47.64 18.48 4.09
CA ASN A 732 -46.27 18.88 4.44
C ASN A 732 -45.81 18.41 5.83
N ALA A 733 -46.70 17.82 6.64
CA ALA A 733 -46.38 17.32 7.97
C ALA A 733 -45.35 16.17 7.95
N ALA A 734 -45.26 15.43 6.84
CA ALA A 734 -44.22 14.40 6.63
C ALA A 734 -42.81 14.98 6.49
N PHE A 735 -42.69 16.27 6.15
CA PHE A 735 -41.42 17.00 6.03
C PHE A 735 -41.09 17.85 7.27
N ASP A 736 -41.92 17.80 8.33
CA ASP A 736 -41.68 18.51 9.59
C ASP A 736 -41.00 17.61 10.61
N PHE A 737 -39.67 17.72 10.69
CA PHE A 737 -38.81 16.93 11.57
C PHE A 737 -38.44 17.64 12.87
N ARG A 738 -39.12 18.74 13.20
CA ARG A 738 -38.85 19.48 14.45
C ARG A 738 -39.14 18.61 15.66
N GLY A 739 -38.30 18.72 16.69
CA GLY A 739 -38.44 17.96 17.93
C GLY A 739 -37.90 16.54 17.89
N ILE A 740 -37.22 16.14 16.81
CA ILE A 740 -36.47 14.88 16.78
C ILE A 740 -35.18 15.00 17.60
N ALA A 741 -34.90 13.97 18.41
CA ALA A 741 -33.70 13.87 19.23
C ALA A 741 -32.51 13.38 18.40
N TRP A 742 -32.02 14.25 17.50
CA TRP A 742 -30.83 13.97 16.69
C TRP A 742 -29.59 13.90 17.59
N LEU A 743 -28.69 12.95 17.34
CA LEU A 743 -27.41 12.85 18.03
C LEU A 743 -26.64 14.18 17.99
N GLY A 744 -26.58 14.80 16.81
CA GLY A 744 -25.94 16.09 16.57
C GLY A 744 -26.63 17.30 17.18
N ARG A 745 -27.83 17.15 17.77
CA ARG A 745 -28.52 18.28 18.40
C ARG A 745 -27.84 18.67 19.72
N ASP A 746 -27.46 17.67 20.49
CA ASP A 746 -26.95 17.84 21.86
C ASP A 746 -25.46 17.52 21.99
N HIS A 747 -24.89 16.77 21.04
CA HIS A 747 -23.49 16.37 21.04
C HIS A 747 -22.73 17.12 19.95
N ASP A 748 -21.58 17.70 20.28
CA ASP A 748 -20.63 18.16 19.29
C ASP A 748 -20.05 16.92 18.57
N ILE A 749 -20.03 16.89 17.24
CA ILE A 749 -19.54 15.75 16.46
C ILE A 749 -18.37 16.19 15.59
N SER A 750 -17.24 15.50 15.71
CA SER A 750 -16.12 15.59 14.78
C SER A 750 -15.81 14.21 14.20
N THR A 751 -15.20 14.20 13.02
CA THR A 751 -14.74 12.99 12.35
C THR A 751 -13.22 12.90 12.47
N SER A 752 -12.72 11.72 12.84
CA SER A 752 -11.30 11.40 12.78
C SER A 752 -11.03 10.42 11.64
N VAL A 753 -9.87 10.56 11.00
CA VAL A 753 -9.43 9.66 9.93
C VAL A 753 -8.50 8.55 10.44
N SER A 754 -7.88 8.74 11.61
CA SER A 754 -7.17 7.71 12.38
C SER A 754 -6.79 8.24 13.78
N PRO A 755 -6.53 7.37 14.77
CA PRO A 755 -6.15 7.79 16.11
C PRO A 755 -4.84 8.57 16.11
N ARG A 756 -3.89 8.15 15.26
CA ARG A 756 -2.61 8.84 15.08
C ARG A 756 -2.79 10.24 14.50
N SER A 757 -3.59 10.37 13.44
CA SER A 757 -3.85 11.67 12.80
C SER A 757 -4.50 12.63 13.79
N PHE A 758 -5.50 12.17 14.53
CA PHE A 758 -6.13 12.96 15.59
C PHE A 758 -5.13 13.36 16.70
N ALA A 759 -4.32 12.42 17.19
CA ALA A 759 -3.30 12.69 18.19
C ALA A 759 -2.29 13.74 17.73
N GLN A 760 -1.87 13.69 16.47
CA GLN A 760 -0.93 14.65 15.92
C GLN A 760 -1.59 16.02 15.71
N LEU A 761 -2.83 16.08 15.23
CA LEU A 761 -3.59 17.32 15.07
C LEU A 761 -3.79 18.03 16.41
N ARG A 762 -4.12 17.28 17.48
CA ARG A 762 -4.27 17.83 18.83
C ARG A 762 -2.96 18.42 19.38
N LYS A 763 -1.82 17.81 19.03
CA LYS A 763 -0.49 18.25 19.44
C LYS A 763 0.07 19.37 18.55
N ALA A 764 -0.54 19.62 17.39
CA ALA A 764 -0.07 20.66 16.49
C ALA A 764 -0.25 22.04 17.14
N PRO A 765 0.74 22.95 17.02
CA PRO A 765 0.56 24.32 17.49
C PRO A 765 -0.57 24.98 16.73
N ALA A 766 -1.29 25.93 17.33
CA ALA A 766 -2.26 26.75 16.60
C ALA A 766 -1.57 27.53 15.46
N SER A 767 -2.33 27.87 14.41
CA SER A 767 -1.82 28.62 13.26
C SER A 767 -1.11 29.93 13.66
N ALA A 768 0.06 30.18 13.07
CA ALA A 768 0.82 31.41 13.17
C ALA A 768 0.47 32.42 12.06
N ALA A 769 -0.47 32.07 11.18
CA ALA A 769 -1.00 32.92 10.11
C ALA A 769 -1.41 34.30 10.63
N ARG A 770 -1.15 35.33 9.81
CA ARG A 770 -1.39 36.74 10.14
C ARG A 770 -2.74 37.27 9.65
N HIS A 771 -3.32 36.61 8.65
CA HIS A 771 -4.57 36.97 8.02
C HIS A 771 -5.66 36.00 8.46
N GLU A 772 -6.83 36.55 8.77
CA GLU A 772 -7.93 35.76 9.29
C GLU A 772 -8.59 34.87 8.23
N TYR A 773 -8.74 35.34 6.99
CA TYR A 773 -9.64 34.69 6.03
C TYR A 773 -9.29 34.89 4.55
N LEU A 774 -9.31 33.79 3.79
CA LEU A 774 -9.28 33.75 2.33
C LEU A 774 -10.47 32.95 1.79
N GLY A 775 -11.43 33.64 1.14
CA GLY A 775 -12.52 33.00 0.42
C GLY A 775 -12.18 32.80 -1.06
N LEU A 776 -12.46 31.62 -1.61
CA LEU A 776 -12.12 31.19 -2.97
C LEU A 776 -13.35 30.53 -3.61
N GLY A 777 -13.81 30.95 -4.78
CA GLY A 777 -14.97 30.30 -5.40
C GLY A 777 -15.54 31.02 -6.60
N GLN A 778 -16.77 30.63 -6.99
CA GLN A 778 -17.48 31.19 -8.15
C GLN A 778 -16.60 31.21 -9.41
N ASN A 779 -16.30 30.03 -9.96
CA ASN A 779 -15.51 29.90 -11.19
C ASN A 779 -16.18 30.62 -12.37
N THR A 780 -15.37 31.03 -13.35
CA THR A 780 -15.87 31.54 -14.62
C THR A 780 -16.33 30.36 -15.49
N PRO A 781 -17.56 30.36 -16.02
CA PRO A 781 -17.98 29.37 -17.00
C PRO A 781 -17.09 29.42 -18.26
N PRO A 782 -16.64 28.26 -18.79
CA PRO A 782 -15.75 28.22 -19.93
C PRO A 782 -16.38 28.84 -21.18
N SER A 783 -15.56 29.58 -21.95
CA SER A 783 -15.93 30.09 -23.28
C SER A 783 -15.59 29.05 -24.37
N ALA A 784 -16.12 29.21 -25.59
CA ALA A 784 -15.77 28.34 -26.73
C ALA A 784 -14.25 28.32 -27.05
N ALA A 785 -13.48 29.31 -26.60
CA ALA A 785 -12.03 29.34 -26.74
C ALA A 785 -11.31 28.43 -25.72
N ALA A 786 -11.92 28.14 -24.57
CA ALA A 786 -11.38 27.24 -23.54
C ALA A 786 -11.36 25.77 -24.00
N GLU A 787 -12.25 25.38 -24.92
CA GLU A 787 -12.22 24.06 -25.58
C GLU A 787 -10.88 23.76 -26.29
N GLY A 788 -10.19 24.80 -26.78
CA GLY A 788 -8.92 24.69 -27.47
C GLY A 788 -7.69 24.62 -26.56
N GLN A 789 -7.85 24.87 -25.25
CA GLN A 789 -6.76 24.81 -24.25
C GLN A 789 -6.63 23.43 -23.61
N ILE A 790 -7.58 22.52 -23.87
CA ILE A 790 -7.54 21.14 -23.41
C ILE A 790 -6.42 20.38 -24.14
N PRO A 791 -5.47 19.74 -23.43
CA PRO A 791 -4.37 19.02 -24.05
C PRO A 791 -4.88 17.93 -25.02
N ALA A 792 -4.38 17.93 -26.26
CA ALA A 792 -4.73 16.92 -27.27
C ALA A 792 -4.33 15.48 -26.89
N ALA A 793 -3.50 15.31 -25.86
CA ALA A 793 -2.96 14.03 -25.39
C ALA A 793 -3.80 13.33 -24.29
N ALA A 794 -4.86 13.96 -23.78
CA ALA A 794 -5.74 13.34 -22.78
C ALA A 794 -6.78 12.41 -23.45
N ASP A 795 -7.06 11.25 -22.84
CA ASP A 795 -8.20 10.41 -23.25
C ASP A 795 -9.49 11.21 -22.98
N ARG A 796 -10.10 11.72 -24.05
CA ARG A 796 -11.32 12.54 -23.99
C ARG A 796 -12.47 11.86 -23.26
N ASP A 797 -12.50 10.53 -23.22
CA ASP A 797 -13.51 9.78 -22.49
C ASP A 797 -13.34 9.85 -20.96
N CYS A 798 -12.14 10.18 -20.48
CA CYS A 798 -11.82 10.29 -19.06
C CYS A 798 -11.82 11.72 -18.52
N MET A 799 -11.98 12.73 -19.38
CA MET A 799 -12.11 14.12 -18.97
C MET A 799 -13.54 14.45 -18.53
N LEU A 800 -13.69 15.33 -17.55
CA LEU A 800 -15.01 15.87 -17.19
C LEU A 800 -15.63 16.62 -18.38
N PRO A 801 -16.95 16.53 -18.59
CA PRO A 801 -17.58 17.33 -19.61
C PRO A 801 -17.50 18.81 -19.21
N ILE A 802 -17.24 19.69 -20.17
CA ILE A 802 -17.11 21.15 -19.96
C ILE A 802 -18.35 21.74 -19.27
N SER A 803 -19.52 21.14 -19.46
CA SER A 803 -20.77 21.49 -18.76
C SER A 803 -20.66 21.45 -17.23
N SER A 804 -19.69 20.71 -16.68
CA SER A 804 -19.44 20.63 -15.23
C SER A 804 -19.03 21.99 -14.64
N TRP A 805 -18.41 22.87 -15.44
CA TRP A 805 -18.04 24.23 -15.03
C TRP A 805 -19.12 25.28 -15.31
N SER A 806 -20.23 24.90 -15.97
CA SER A 806 -21.26 25.85 -16.42
C SER A 806 -22.19 26.34 -15.30
N HIS A 807 -22.13 25.74 -14.12
CA HIS A 807 -23.01 26.07 -12.99
C HIS A 807 -22.21 26.46 -11.74
N PRO A 808 -21.49 27.60 -11.75
CA PRO A 808 -20.66 28.01 -10.62
C PRO A 808 -21.47 28.19 -9.33
N ILE A 809 -20.87 27.82 -8.20
CA ILE A 809 -21.44 28.10 -6.88
C ILE A 809 -21.37 29.61 -6.60
N SER A 810 -22.44 30.18 -6.05
CA SER A 810 -22.52 31.60 -5.71
C SER A 810 -21.48 32.01 -4.67
N ALA A 811 -20.76 33.13 -4.90
CA ALA A 811 -19.82 33.67 -3.91
C ALA A 811 -20.50 34.36 -2.71
N ARG A 812 -21.84 34.29 -2.60
CA ARG A 812 -22.59 35.02 -1.57
C ARG A 812 -22.17 34.63 -0.16
N GLU A 813 -21.96 33.35 0.10
CA GLU A 813 -21.49 32.89 1.42
C GLU A 813 -20.10 33.44 1.76
N LEU A 814 -19.19 33.50 0.78
CA LEU A 814 -17.84 34.05 0.95
C LEU A 814 -17.90 35.54 1.31
N GLN A 815 -18.78 36.29 0.64
CA GLN A 815 -19.00 37.71 0.90
C GLN A 815 -19.53 37.94 2.31
N VAL A 816 -20.51 37.14 2.76
CA VAL A 816 -21.06 37.28 4.11
C VAL A 816 -20.03 36.90 5.17
N ALA A 817 -19.31 35.79 5.02
CA ALA A 817 -18.21 35.42 5.91
C ALA A 817 -17.16 36.55 6.01
N SER A 818 -16.76 37.12 4.86
CA SER A 818 -15.83 38.25 4.83
C SER A 818 -16.36 39.47 5.60
N SER A 819 -17.67 39.74 5.56
CA SER A 819 -18.27 40.85 6.28
C SER A 819 -18.31 40.65 7.80
N ILE A 820 -18.48 39.40 8.24
CA ILE A 820 -18.47 39.02 9.67
C ILE A 820 -17.05 39.07 10.23
N LEU A 821 -16.04 38.69 9.43
CA LEU A 821 -14.65 38.59 9.87
C LEU A 821 -13.87 39.92 9.76
N ARG A 822 -14.25 40.82 8.85
CA ARG A 822 -13.57 42.11 8.66
C ARG A 822 -13.45 42.97 9.93
N PRO A 823 -14.43 43.00 10.88
CA PRO A 823 -14.25 43.67 12.16
C PRO A 823 -13.15 43.08 13.06
N TYR A 824 -12.83 41.79 12.91
CA TYR A 824 -11.79 41.11 13.69
C TYR A 824 -10.41 41.27 13.06
N ASP A 825 -10.32 41.35 11.73
CA ASP A 825 -9.10 41.61 10.98
C ASP A 825 -9.38 42.41 9.69
N PRO A 826 -9.36 43.76 9.76
CA PRO A 826 -9.71 44.59 8.60
C PRO A 826 -8.76 44.43 7.40
N GLY A 827 -7.52 43.97 7.63
CA GLY A 827 -6.46 43.91 6.61
C GLY A 827 -6.17 42.49 6.09
N GLY A 828 -6.60 41.44 6.79
CA GLY A 828 -6.36 40.05 6.41
C GLY A 828 -7.60 39.25 6.04
N VAL A 829 -8.58 39.90 5.43
CA VAL A 829 -9.78 39.25 4.88
C VAL A 829 -9.84 39.49 3.36
N GLN A 830 -9.67 38.42 2.58
CA GLN A 830 -9.68 38.45 1.11
C GLN A 830 -10.75 37.50 0.53
N VAL A 831 -11.31 37.86 -0.63
CA VAL A 831 -12.16 36.98 -1.45
C VAL A 831 -11.66 37.00 -2.89
N VAL A 832 -11.46 35.83 -3.51
CA VAL A 832 -11.01 35.65 -4.89
C VAL A 832 -12.05 34.84 -5.65
N THR A 833 -12.53 35.38 -6.77
CA THR A 833 -13.59 34.78 -7.59
C THR A 833 -13.35 35.00 -9.08
N GLY A 834 -14.10 34.30 -9.93
CA GLY A 834 -14.07 34.46 -11.39
C GLY A 834 -12.71 34.11 -11.97
N ASP A 835 -12.22 34.92 -12.93
CA ASP A 835 -10.97 34.66 -13.66
C ASP A 835 -9.71 34.65 -12.79
N ASN A 836 -9.80 35.12 -11.54
CA ASN A 836 -8.70 35.10 -10.58
C ASN A 836 -8.67 33.81 -9.73
N PHE A 837 -9.74 33.03 -9.71
CA PHE A 837 -9.82 31.76 -8.99
C PHE A 837 -9.41 30.61 -9.91
N THR A 838 -8.13 30.52 -10.23
CA THR A 838 -7.54 29.47 -11.08
C THR A 838 -6.63 28.55 -10.26
N ASP A 839 -6.55 27.29 -10.66
CA ASP A 839 -5.58 26.27 -10.20
C ASP A 839 -4.14 26.81 -10.19
N THR A 840 -3.65 27.23 -11.35
CA THR A 840 -2.31 27.79 -11.57
C THR A 840 -2.08 29.09 -10.81
N GLY A 841 -3.13 29.90 -10.62
CA GLY A 841 -3.07 31.13 -9.84
C GLY A 841 -2.90 30.84 -8.35
N LEU A 842 -3.54 29.78 -7.84
CA LEU A 842 -3.39 29.33 -6.45
C LEU A 842 -2.02 28.71 -6.20
N GLU A 843 -1.53 27.85 -7.09
CA GLU A 843 -0.18 27.24 -6.97
C GLU A 843 0.95 28.27 -6.96
N ALA A 844 0.76 29.39 -7.68
CA ALA A 844 1.74 30.47 -7.72
C ALA A 844 1.78 31.33 -6.44
N ARG A 845 0.84 31.15 -5.49
CA ARG A 845 0.77 31.94 -4.27
C ARG A 845 1.74 31.42 -3.21
N ASN A 846 2.62 32.30 -2.75
CA ASN A 846 3.54 32.04 -1.64
C ASN A 846 3.02 32.56 -0.29
N ASP A 847 1.77 33.03 -0.22
CA ASP A 847 1.16 33.65 0.96
C ASP A 847 0.01 32.83 1.56
N LEU A 848 -0.27 31.63 1.04
CA LEU A 848 -1.37 30.78 1.53
C LEU A 848 -1.18 30.36 2.99
N ASP A 849 0.07 30.21 3.45
CA ASP A 849 0.41 29.96 4.85
C ASP A 849 0.11 31.16 5.78
N GLN A 850 -0.19 32.34 5.23
CA GLN A 850 -0.56 33.52 6.01
C GLN A 850 -2.04 33.60 6.33
N TYR A 851 -2.89 32.67 5.86
CA TYR A 851 -4.33 32.66 6.14
C TYR A 851 -4.73 31.55 7.11
N ARG A 852 -5.41 31.96 8.19
CA ARG A 852 -5.90 31.05 9.23
C ARG A 852 -7.11 30.23 8.78
N ILE A 853 -8.01 30.86 8.02
CA ILE A 853 -9.20 30.22 7.46
C ILE A 853 -9.16 30.32 5.94
N ILE A 854 -9.29 29.17 5.26
CA ILE A 854 -9.41 29.12 3.80
C ILE A 854 -10.75 28.47 3.45
N HIS A 855 -11.59 29.16 2.69
CA HIS A 855 -12.95 28.72 2.39
C HIS A 855 -13.15 28.61 0.88
N PHE A 856 -13.30 27.39 0.39
CA PHE A 856 -13.62 27.04 -0.99
C PHE A 856 -15.14 26.90 -1.19
N ALA A 857 -15.73 27.75 -2.03
CA ALA A 857 -17.11 27.70 -2.50
C ALA A 857 -17.14 27.37 -4.01
N THR A 858 -16.88 26.11 -4.33
CA THR A 858 -16.80 25.59 -5.71
C THR A 858 -17.22 24.11 -5.74
N HIS A 859 -17.45 23.51 -6.91
CA HIS A 859 -17.78 22.08 -7.00
C HIS A 859 -16.58 21.19 -6.69
N GLY A 860 -16.85 20.04 -6.06
CA GLY A 860 -15.87 18.97 -5.88
C GLY A 860 -16.17 17.84 -6.84
N VAL A 861 -15.14 17.20 -7.37
CA VAL A 861 -15.27 15.96 -8.16
C VAL A 861 -14.48 14.89 -7.46
N VAL A 862 -15.07 13.71 -7.32
CA VAL A 862 -14.46 12.63 -6.54
C VAL A 862 -14.55 11.24 -7.15
N THR A 863 -15.33 11.06 -8.21
CA THR A 863 -15.50 9.78 -8.90
C THR A 863 -14.83 9.80 -10.27
N ALA A 864 -14.32 8.64 -10.69
CA ALA A 864 -13.93 8.44 -12.08
C ALA A 864 -15.14 8.60 -13.00
N ARG A 865 -14.96 9.23 -14.16
CA ARG A 865 -16.02 9.40 -15.16
C ARG A 865 -16.53 8.07 -15.74
N ALA A 866 -15.64 7.10 -15.89
CA ALA A 866 -15.95 5.78 -16.42
C ALA A 866 -15.06 4.74 -15.74
N ALA A 867 -15.47 3.47 -15.81
CA ALA A 867 -14.74 2.36 -15.20
C ALA A 867 -13.26 2.32 -15.60
N LYS A 868 -12.96 2.60 -16.88
CA LYS A 868 -11.59 2.61 -17.42
C LYS A 868 -10.72 3.79 -16.95
N CYS A 869 -11.29 4.78 -16.28
CA CYS A 869 -10.63 6.03 -15.94
C CYS A 869 -10.15 6.03 -14.49
N PRO A 870 -8.96 6.58 -14.18
CA PRO A 870 -8.55 6.77 -12.80
C PRO A 870 -9.44 7.81 -12.12
N ALA A 871 -9.83 7.57 -10.88
CA ALA A 871 -10.47 8.60 -10.07
C ALA A 871 -9.45 9.70 -9.75
N GLN A 872 -9.80 10.96 -10.04
CA GLN A 872 -8.97 12.13 -9.73
C GLN A 872 -9.81 13.12 -8.91
N PRO A 873 -9.78 13.01 -7.57
CA PRO A 873 -10.44 13.98 -6.72
C PRO A 873 -9.86 15.38 -6.91
N ALA A 874 -10.72 16.36 -7.14
CA ALA A 874 -10.32 17.75 -7.41
C ALA A 874 -11.42 18.74 -7.01
N LEU A 875 -11.04 20.01 -6.85
CA LEU A 875 -11.97 21.13 -6.78
C LEU A 875 -11.99 21.84 -8.13
N LEU A 876 -13.17 22.23 -8.61
CA LEU A 876 -13.27 23.00 -9.86
C LEU A 876 -12.76 24.42 -9.63
N THR A 877 -11.95 24.91 -10.55
CA THR A 877 -11.50 26.30 -10.60
C THR A 877 -11.92 26.92 -11.94
N SER A 878 -11.67 28.21 -12.12
CA SER A 878 -11.64 28.80 -13.45
C SER A 878 -10.46 28.23 -14.23
N PHE A 879 -10.59 28.18 -15.56
CA PHE A 879 -9.46 27.92 -16.46
C PHE A 879 -8.51 29.12 -16.44
N GLY A 880 -7.22 28.84 -16.28
CA GLY A 880 -6.13 29.82 -16.22
C GLY A 880 -5.28 29.88 -17.49
N GLY A 881 -4.00 30.21 -17.33
CA GLY A 881 -3.03 30.31 -18.42
C GLY A 881 -2.59 28.95 -18.99
N SER A 882 -1.52 28.95 -19.78
CA SER A 882 -0.94 27.71 -20.34
C SER A 882 -0.59 26.72 -19.22
N GLY A 883 -1.22 25.55 -19.24
CA GLY A 883 -1.00 24.48 -18.25
C GLY A 883 -2.13 24.31 -17.22
N SER A 884 -3.08 25.24 -17.17
CA SER A 884 -4.30 25.09 -16.37
C SER A 884 -5.27 24.09 -17.01
N ASP A 885 -5.82 23.20 -16.22
CA ASP A 885 -6.90 22.29 -16.62
C ASP A 885 -8.23 22.60 -15.91
N GLY A 886 -8.24 23.64 -15.07
CA GLY A 886 -9.43 24.10 -14.35
C GLY A 886 -9.79 23.20 -13.17
N LEU A 887 -8.86 22.35 -12.73
CA LEU A 887 -9.00 21.45 -11.60
C LEU A 887 -7.87 21.68 -10.62
N LEU A 888 -8.22 22.00 -9.37
CA LEU A 888 -7.28 21.92 -8.27
C LEU A 888 -7.30 20.49 -7.73
N THR A 889 -6.41 19.67 -8.27
CA THR A 889 -6.30 18.25 -8.00
C THR A 889 -5.79 17.99 -6.58
N PHE A 890 -6.05 16.78 -6.07
CA PHE A 890 -5.51 16.30 -4.81
C PHE A 890 -4.00 16.51 -4.64
N LYS A 891 -3.23 16.32 -5.71
CA LYS A 891 -1.77 16.52 -5.72
C LYS A 891 -1.43 17.99 -5.48
N GLU A 892 -2.05 18.87 -6.25
CA GLU A 892 -1.82 20.32 -6.15
C GLU A 892 -2.25 20.84 -4.79
N VAL A 893 -3.39 20.39 -4.25
CA VAL A 893 -3.81 20.70 -2.88
C VAL A 893 -2.74 20.33 -1.86
N PHE A 894 -2.18 19.12 -1.94
CA PHE A 894 -1.15 18.66 -1.01
C PHE A 894 0.15 19.49 -1.06
N ASP A 895 0.38 20.21 -2.16
CA ASP A 895 1.52 21.10 -2.38
C ASP A 895 1.25 22.58 -2.01
N LEU A 896 0.03 22.96 -1.57
CA LEU A 896 -0.35 24.37 -1.29
C LEU A 896 0.30 25.03 -0.05
N HIS A 897 1.15 24.33 0.72
CA HIS A 897 1.85 24.84 1.92
C HIS A 897 1.00 25.78 2.80
N LEU A 898 0.11 25.20 3.61
CA LEU A 898 -0.83 25.91 4.45
C LEU A 898 -0.34 25.97 5.91
N ASP A 899 -0.77 27.00 6.62
CA ASP A 899 -0.80 27.03 8.09
C ASP A 899 -2.21 27.39 8.55
N ALA A 900 -3.22 26.65 8.06
CA ALA A 900 -4.62 26.94 8.34
C ALA A 900 -5.10 26.24 9.61
N ASP A 901 -5.83 26.96 10.45
CA ASP A 901 -6.62 26.35 11.53
C ASP A 901 -7.85 25.64 10.95
N LEU A 902 -8.47 26.24 9.92
CA LEU A 902 -9.74 25.77 9.34
C LEU A 902 -9.72 25.88 7.80
N VAL A 903 -10.03 24.77 7.12
CA VAL A 903 -10.42 24.77 5.72
C VAL A 903 -11.91 24.46 5.62
N ILE A 904 -12.67 25.24 4.85
CA ILE A 904 -14.09 24.99 4.57
C ILE A 904 -14.22 24.62 3.11
N LEU A 905 -14.78 23.44 2.83
CA LEU A 905 -15.10 22.93 1.52
C LEU A 905 -16.62 22.92 1.36
N SER A 906 -17.19 24.02 0.87
CA SER A 906 -18.58 24.08 0.40
C SER A 906 -18.72 23.40 -0.96
N ALA A 907 -18.03 22.27 -1.14
CA ALA A 907 -17.92 21.56 -2.38
C ALA A 907 -19.01 20.53 -2.55
N CYS A 908 -20.03 20.92 -3.32
CA CYS A 908 -21.06 20.03 -3.83
C CYS A 908 -20.39 18.79 -4.45
N ASP A 909 -20.69 17.62 -3.90
CA ASP A 909 -20.33 16.27 -4.41
C ASP A 909 -19.08 15.56 -3.82
N THR A 910 -18.55 15.96 -2.66
CA THR A 910 -17.36 15.27 -2.11
C THR A 910 -17.61 13.84 -1.58
N ALA A 911 -18.87 13.42 -1.37
CA ALA A 911 -19.22 12.04 -1.00
C ALA A 911 -20.49 11.48 -1.66
N ALA A 912 -21.12 12.18 -2.63
CA ALA A 912 -22.48 11.86 -3.07
C ALA A 912 -22.61 10.95 -4.30
N GLN A 913 -21.76 11.09 -5.32
CA GLN A 913 -21.88 10.28 -6.54
C GLN A 913 -21.27 8.87 -6.48
N ALA A 914 -20.63 8.51 -5.37
CA ALA A 914 -20.15 7.16 -5.20
C ALA A 914 -21.25 6.24 -4.65
N SER A 915 -22.19 5.85 -5.51
CA SER A 915 -23.00 4.66 -5.27
C SER A 915 -22.10 3.42 -5.31
N SER A 916 -22.42 2.40 -4.52
CA SER A 916 -21.74 1.09 -4.57
C SER A 916 -21.70 0.56 -6.01
N ALA A 917 -22.78 0.71 -6.76
CA ALA A 917 -22.86 0.32 -8.18
C ALA A 917 -21.88 1.08 -9.09
N ALA A 918 -21.71 2.40 -8.94
CA ALA A 918 -20.79 3.18 -9.76
C ALA A 918 -19.31 2.86 -9.45
N THR A 919 -19.01 2.52 -8.20
CA THR A 919 -17.66 2.13 -7.76
C THR A 919 -17.34 0.67 -8.03
N GLU A 920 -18.32 -0.22 -7.96
CA GLU A 920 -18.23 -1.62 -8.39
C GLU A 920 -18.00 -1.70 -9.91
N GLN A 921 -18.70 -0.86 -10.69
CA GLN A 921 -18.45 -0.72 -12.13
C GLN A 921 -17.04 -0.20 -12.42
N ALA A 922 -16.47 0.64 -11.57
CA ALA A 922 -15.08 1.08 -11.65
C ALA A 922 -14.06 0.09 -11.08
N GLY A 923 -14.49 -1.13 -10.74
CA GLY A 923 -13.60 -2.15 -10.19
C GLY A 923 -12.94 -1.72 -8.89
N LEU A 924 -13.64 -0.95 -8.07
CA LEU A 924 -13.24 -0.59 -6.72
C LEU A 924 -14.21 -1.31 -5.77
N ALA A 925 -13.74 -2.35 -5.08
CA ALA A 925 -14.58 -3.10 -4.12
C ALA A 925 -14.95 -2.29 -2.86
N THR A 926 -14.39 -1.08 -2.71
CA THR A 926 -14.72 -0.13 -1.64
C THR A 926 -15.38 1.09 -2.28
N GLY A 927 -16.70 1.16 -2.19
CA GLY A 927 -17.46 2.19 -2.87
C GLY A 927 -17.34 3.55 -2.21
N GLY A 928 -16.82 4.56 -2.92
CA GLY A 928 -16.86 5.97 -2.48
C GLY A 928 -16.06 6.37 -1.25
N ASP A 929 -15.58 5.38 -0.50
CA ASP A 929 -14.87 5.49 0.76
C ASP A 929 -13.51 6.23 0.64
N VAL A 930 -13.02 6.42 -0.58
CA VAL A 930 -11.70 7.00 -0.91
C VAL A 930 -11.76 8.52 -1.16
N ALA A 931 -12.94 9.03 -1.51
CA ALA A 931 -13.14 10.37 -2.05
C ALA A 931 -12.96 11.51 -1.03
N LEU A 932 -13.79 11.50 0.02
CA LEU A 932 -13.80 12.52 1.07
C LEU A 932 -12.57 12.40 1.97
N ASP A 933 -12.21 11.18 2.37
CA ASP A 933 -11.01 10.90 3.16
C ASP A 933 -9.74 11.30 2.39
N GLY A 934 -9.72 11.07 1.07
CA GLY A 934 -8.69 11.58 0.17
C GLY A 934 -8.57 13.10 0.27
N LEU A 935 -9.54 13.86 -0.27
CA LEU A 935 -9.41 15.32 -0.35
C LEU A 935 -9.12 15.99 1.00
N VAL A 936 -9.76 15.52 2.08
CA VAL A 936 -9.48 16.01 3.44
C VAL A 936 -8.03 15.73 3.85
N ARG A 937 -7.48 14.54 3.59
CA ARG A 937 -6.08 14.22 3.88
C ARG A 937 -5.10 15.04 3.06
N ALA A 938 -5.44 15.44 1.83
CA ALA A 938 -4.60 16.38 1.08
C ALA A 938 -4.52 17.74 1.78
N PHE A 939 -5.65 18.31 2.22
CA PHE A 939 -5.64 19.57 2.96
C PHE A 939 -4.94 19.45 4.32
N VAL A 940 -5.15 18.35 5.05
CA VAL A 940 -4.41 18.09 6.30
C VAL A 940 -2.91 17.97 6.04
N GLY A 941 -2.54 17.29 4.95
CA GLY A 941 -1.18 17.18 4.48
C GLY A 941 -0.57 18.50 4.03
N ALA A 942 -1.38 19.38 3.45
CA ALA A 942 -0.97 20.73 3.09
C ALA A 942 -0.75 21.61 4.32
N GLY A 943 -1.42 21.33 5.45
CA GLY A 943 -1.25 22.04 6.72
C GLY A 943 -2.53 22.48 7.43
N ALA A 944 -3.70 22.08 6.93
CA ALA A 944 -4.96 22.30 7.62
C ALA A 944 -5.09 21.44 8.89
N ARG A 945 -5.65 22.02 9.96
CA ARG A 945 -5.87 21.28 11.22
C ARG A 945 -7.30 20.74 11.36
N LEU A 946 -8.26 21.45 10.77
CA LEU A 946 -9.66 21.08 10.71
C LEU A 946 -10.18 21.36 9.29
N VAL A 947 -10.90 20.40 8.73
CA VAL A 947 -11.57 20.55 7.43
C VAL A 947 -13.07 20.35 7.62
N VAL A 948 -13.88 21.33 7.25
CA VAL A 948 -15.34 21.21 7.20
C VAL A 948 -15.75 20.95 5.76
N ALA A 949 -16.37 19.80 5.48
CA ALA A 949 -16.70 19.38 4.12
C ALA A 949 -18.12 18.80 4.02
N SER A 950 -18.78 18.96 2.86
CA SER A 950 -20.15 18.51 2.64
C SER A 950 -20.26 17.13 1.98
N HIS A 951 -21.04 16.22 2.59
CA HIS A 951 -21.31 14.87 2.07
C HIS A 951 -22.18 14.86 0.80
N TRP A 952 -23.01 15.89 0.60
CA TRP A 952 -23.87 16.03 -0.58
C TRP A 952 -24.08 17.50 -0.93
N PRO A 953 -24.40 17.80 -2.20
CA PRO A 953 -24.81 19.14 -2.59
C PRO A 953 -26.13 19.52 -1.94
N VAL A 954 -26.14 20.69 -1.29
CA VAL A 954 -27.34 21.29 -0.71
C VAL A 954 -27.79 22.43 -1.63
N PRO A 955 -28.99 22.37 -2.22
CA PRO A 955 -29.58 23.45 -3.01
C PRO A 955 -29.70 24.75 -2.20
N ASP A 956 -29.73 25.88 -2.88
CA ASP A 956 -29.90 27.20 -2.28
C ASP A 956 -31.33 27.46 -1.74
N ASP A 957 -32.21 26.46 -1.74
CA ASP A 957 -33.55 26.53 -1.15
C ASP A 957 -33.47 27.01 0.30
N TYR A 958 -34.34 27.96 0.64
CA TYR A 958 -34.39 28.61 1.97
C TYR A 958 -33.06 29.23 2.43
N ASN A 959 -32.11 29.43 1.51
CA ASN A 959 -30.73 29.84 1.78
C ASN A 959 -30.04 28.94 2.82
N ALA A 960 -30.34 27.64 2.85
CA ALA A 960 -29.90 26.73 3.91
C ALA A 960 -28.37 26.67 4.08
N THR A 961 -27.62 26.48 2.99
CA THR A 961 -26.15 26.46 3.01
C THR A 961 -25.58 27.79 3.52
N GLN A 962 -26.08 28.91 3.00
CA GLN A 962 -25.68 30.24 3.46
C GLN A 962 -25.97 30.42 4.95
N ARG A 963 -27.16 30.07 5.43
CA ARG A 963 -27.53 30.15 6.86
C ARG A 963 -26.61 29.29 7.72
N LEU A 964 -26.32 28.07 7.28
CA LEU A 964 -25.46 27.13 7.98
C LEU A 964 -24.03 27.67 8.14
N ILE A 965 -23.41 28.07 7.02
CA ILE A 965 -22.03 28.56 7.01
C ILE A 965 -21.90 29.92 7.69
N THR A 966 -22.86 30.83 7.51
CA THR A 966 -22.81 32.14 8.19
C THR A 966 -23.07 32.03 9.69
N GLY A 967 -23.91 31.08 10.12
CA GLY A 967 -24.10 30.77 11.53
C GLY A 967 -22.82 30.24 12.19
N LEU A 968 -21.97 29.52 11.45
CA LEU A 968 -20.64 29.07 11.92
C LEU A 968 -19.77 30.27 12.35
N PHE A 969 -19.71 31.32 11.51
CA PHE A 969 -18.93 32.53 11.78
C PHE A 969 -19.60 33.49 12.77
N SER A 970 -20.90 33.32 13.04
CA SER A 970 -21.64 34.18 13.98
C SER A 970 -21.48 33.74 15.45
N ALA A 971 -20.80 32.62 15.70
CA ALA A 971 -20.55 32.14 17.05
C ALA A 971 -19.60 33.10 17.82
N PRO A 972 -19.75 33.24 19.15
CA PRO A 972 -18.87 34.08 19.95
C PRO A 972 -17.39 33.68 19.81
N PRO A 973 -16.44 34.64 19.87
CA PRO A 973 -15.01 34.33 19.84
C PRO A 973 -14.58 33.31 20.90
N GLY A 974 -13.75 32.36 20.49
CA GLY A 974 -13.30 31.22 21.30
C GLY A 974 -14.26 30.03 21.31
N THR A 975 -15.38 30.08 20.58
CA THR A 975 -16.27 28.91 20.43
C THR A 975 -15.61 27.87 19.53
N PRO A 976 -15.51 26.59 19.96
CA PRO A 976 -15.07 25.48 19.11
C PRO A 976 -15.83 25.42 17.79
N THR A 977 -15.15 25.05 16.71
CA THR A 977 -15.77 24.96 15.37
C THR A 977 -16.91 23.95 15.32
N VAL A 978 -16.77 22.79 15.98
CA VAL A 978 -17.87 21.81 16.05
C VAL A 978 -19.07 22.33 16.82
N THR A 979 -18.85 23.10 17.90
CA THR A 979 -19.93 23.73 18.65
C THR A 979 -20.61 24.81 17.81
N ALA A 980 -19.84 25.64 17.11
CA ALA A 980 -20.38 26.68 16.23
C ALA A 980 -21.19 26.07 15.06
N LEU A 981 -20.69 24.99 14.46
CA LEU A 981 -21.40 24.25 13.41
C LEU A 981 -22.71 23.67 13.96
N ARG A 982 -22.68 22.99 15.11
CA ARG A 982 -23.87 22.43 15.75
C ARG A 982 -24.92 23.49 16.07
N LEU A 983 -24.52 24.63 16.63
CA LEU A 983 -25.44 25.72 16.94
C LEU A 983 -26.13 26.25 15.68
N SER A 984 -25.41 26.32 14.57
CA SER A 984 -25.96 26.69 13.27
C SER A 984 -26.92 25.62 12.71
N GLN A 985 -26.53 24.34 12.78
CA GLN A 985 -27.37 23.21 12.38
C GLN A 985 -28.69 23.17 13.17
N ARG A 986 -28.63 23.43 14.48
CA ARG A 986 -29.81 23.44 15.36
C ARG A 986 -30.84 24.50 14.94
N GLN A 987 -30.39 25.67 14.46
CA GLN A 987 -31.32 26.69 13.94
C GLN A 987 -32.11 26.19 12.73
N LEU A 988 -31.47 25.39 11.86
CA LEU A 988 -32.13 24.78 10.71
C LEU A 988 -33.06 23.62 11.13
N MET A 989 -32.64 22.81 12.12
CA MET A 989 -33.47 21.74 12.70
C MET A 989 -34.79 22.27 13.29
N ASP A 990 -34.78 23.50 13.83
CA ASP A 990 -35.92 24.11 14.53
C ASP A 990 -36.89 24.87 13.59
N ASP A 991 -36.52 25.02 12.31
CA ASP A 991 -37.34 25.64 11.27
C ASP A 991 -38.02 24.56 10.41
N VAL A 992 -39.34 24.65 10.27
CA VAL A 992 -40.14 23.64 9.56
C VAL A 992 -39.67 23.43 8.12
N ASN A 993 -39.21 24.49 7.43
CA ASN A 993 -38.80 24.43 6.04
C ASN A 993 -37.42 23.79 5.85
N THR A 994 -36.59 23.77 6.90
CA THR A 994 -35.20 23.28 6.84
C THR A 994 -34.93 22.15 7.82
N SER A 995 -35.96 21.65 8.53
CA SER A 995 -35.81 20.62 9.57
C SER A 995 -35.34 19.26 9.02
N HIS A 996 -35.51 19.03 7.72
CA HIS A 996 -35.03 17.84 7.03
C HIS A 996 -33.48 17.75 7.03
N PRO A 997 -32.87 16.59 7.38
CA PRO A 997 -31.41 16.42 7.47
C PRO A 997 -30.61 16.84 6.24
N PHE A 998 -31.23 16.77 5.05
CA PHE A 998 -30.67 17.30 3.80
C PHE A 998 -30.09 18.71 3.93
N TYR A 999 -30.73 19.60 4.70
CA TYR A 999 -30.34 21.01 4.80
C TYR A 999 -29.26 21.30 5.85
N TRP A 1000 -29.20 20.53 6.94
CA TRP A 1000 -28.32 20.84 8.08
C TRP A 1000 -27.24 19.79 8.31
N SER A 1001 -27.46 18.53 7.92
CA SER A 1001 -26.54 17.44 8.23
C SER A 1001 -25.44 17.26 7.18
N ALA A 1002 -25.47 18.00 6.07
CA ALA A 1002 -24.56 17.78 4.96
C ALA A 1002 -23.08 17.97 5.33
N PHE A 1003 -22.77 18.90 6.24
CA PHE A 1003 -21.39 19.26 6.58
C PHE A 1003 -20.87 18.47 7.78
N ALA A 1004 -19.72 17.84 7.61
CA ALA A 1004 -18.96 17.17 8.66
C ALA A 1004 -17.65 17.92 8.93
N ALA A 1005 -17.25 17.99 10.19
CA ALA A 1005 -15.98 18.57 10.61
C ALA A 1005 -14.97 17.44 10.83
N VAL A 1006 -13.89 17.40 10.04
CA VAL A 1006 -12.87 16.35 10.05
C VAL A 1006 -11.55 16.89 10.58
N GLY A 1007 -11.05 16.35 11.69
CA GLY A 1007 -9.85 16.82 12.39
C GLY A 1007 -10.13 17.22 13.84
N ASP A 1008 -9.36 18.18 14.38
CA ASP A 1008 -9.61 18.66 15.75
C ASP A 1008 -10.75 19.70 15.78
N GLY A 1009 -11.94 19.25 16.17
CA GLY A 1009 -13.13 20.09 16.28
C GLY A 1009 -13.06 21.23 17.30
N GLU A 1010 -12.13 21.15 18.26
CA GLU A 1010 -11.99 22.13 19.35
C GLU A 1010 -11.31 23.43 18.93
N ILE A 1011 -10.80 23.49 17.70
CA ILE A 1011 -10.21 24.70 17.13
C ILE A 1011 -11.30 25.78 17.03
N PRO A 1012 -11.08 26.99 17.56
CA PRO A 1012 -12.10 28.03 17.52
C PRO A 1012 -12.23 28.67 16.14
N VAL A 1013 -13.47 28.87 15.67
CA VAL A 1013 -13.74 29.54 14.37
C VAL A 1013 -13.23 30.96 14.39
N ILE A 1014 -13.38 31.68 15.50
CA ILE A 1014 -12.85 33.04 15.72
C ILE A 1014 -12.04 33.01 17.01
N ARG A 1015 -10.81 33.54 17.01
CA ARG A 1015 -9.96 33.57 18.21
C ARG A 1015 -10.45 34.62 19.21
N ARG A 1016 -10.27 34.37 20.52
CA ARG A 1016 -10.42 35.43 21.53
C ARG A 1016 -9.28 36.44 21.36
N THR A 1017 -9.63 37.72 21.25
CA THR A 1017 -8.69 38.84 21.21
C THR A 1017 -8.06 39.06 22.59
N GLU A 1018 -7.08 38.24 22.97
CA GLU A 1018 -6.23 38.47 24.16
C GLU A 1018 -4.76 38.78 23.81
N ARG A 1019 -4.40 38.94 22.53
CA ARG A 1019 -3.04 39.29 22.11
C ARG A 1019 -2.94 40.65 21.40
N ILE A 1020 -3.00 41.74 22.18
CA ILE A 1020 -2.30 43.00 21.82
C ILE A 1020 -1.57 43.62 23.04
N ALA A 1021 -1.92 43.28 24.29
CA ALA A 1021 -1.33 43.93 25.47
C ALA A 1021 0.08 43.45 25.91
N GLN A 1022 0.72 42.50 25.21
CA GLN A 1022 2.05 41.99 25.60
C GLN A 1022 3.16 42.14 24.54
N ALA A 1023 2.91 42.85 23.43
CA ALA A 1023 3.95 43.18 22.44
C ALA A 1023 4.44 44.64 22.54
N THR A 1024 4.22 45.30 23.68
CA THR A 1024 4.81 46.60 24.04
C THR A 1024 5.35 46.53 25.48
N LYS A 1025 6.40 45.74 25.66
CA LYS A 1025 7.40 45.95 26.71
C LYS A 1025 8.76 45.49 26.23
#